data_AF-A0A6B0R8L0-F1
#
_entry.id   AF-A0A6B0R8L0-F1
#
_cell.length_a   1.000
_cell.length_b   1.000
_cell.length_c   1.000
_cell.angle_alpha   90.00
_cell.angle_beta   90.00
_cell.angle_gamma   90.00
#
_symmetry.space_group_name_H-M   'P 1'
#
loop_
_entity.id
_entity.type
_entity.pdbx_description
1 polymer ?
#
loop_
_entity_poly.entity_id
_entity_poly.type
_entity_poly.pdbx_seq_one_letter_code
_entity_poly.pdbx_strand_id
1 'polypeptide(L)'
;MNAAAEAEFNILLATDSYKVTHYKQYPPNTSKVYSYFECREKKTENSKIRKVKYEETVFYGLQYILHKYLKGKVVTKEKIQEAKEVYREHFQDDVFNEKGWNYILEKYDGHLPIEVKAVPEGSVIPRGNVLFTVENTDPECYWLTNWVETILVQSWYPITVATNSREQKKILAKYLLETSGNLDGLEYKLHDFGYRGVSSQETAGIGASAHLVNFKGTDTVAGIALIKKYYGTKDPVPGYSVPAAEHSTITAWGKDHEKDAFEHIVTQFSSVPVSVVSDSYDIYNACEKTWGEDLRHLIVSRSTEAPLIIRPDSGNPLDTVLKVLDILGKKFPVTENSKGYKLLPPYLRVIQGDGVDINTLQEIVEGMKQKKWSIENVSFGSGGALLQKLTRDLLNCSFKCSYVVTNGLGINVFKDPVADPNKRSKKGRLSLHRTPAGNFVTLEEGKGDLEEYGHDLLHTVFKNGKVTKSYSFDEPRPWNAQDSSGNEFSQILEEGFQCTRYHGKLGTTCLDYALGEVSRIRTPVKGTQSARHRLLWLEHALLQTGILKAIYLPRSTTLRIHIESSDAILWILKSFMCKHDRCEALEPLKATAHQPSLEAEKTTKCSLRHESGNKKPRMTTNSPANPKDETTLSSSMEPSVLPGGSLWVKSTMEDPFGSTGLIHKNVNYLLTPRTSSQEVPIDKADLIRFKMDPCQTMKKDIIKLACKIYDQRFIYPKYNPDKPFHGSQGHFPLPKEPFQVWQLDFIQVPSSQVYKYILELEGWEPDDDPIEEHKKHSSGCAFLSVTKQFEELTLSEFLKLDKERIKNKIAKEANNKQKEFEETAKKVCFAIEQLAALE
;
A
#
# COMPACT_ATOMS: atom_id res chain seq x y z
N MET A 1 -19.62 -19.11 -40.16
CA MET A 1 -19.44 -19.29 -38.71
C MET A 1 -19.63 -17.92 -38.10
N ASN A 2 -20.59 -17.74 -37.19
CA ASN A 2 -20.73 -16.47 -36.48
C ASN A 2 -19.57 -16.35 -35.50
N ALA A 3 -18.70 -15.37 -35.69
CA ALA A 3 -17.92 -14.87 -34.58
C ALA A 3 -18.93 -14.42 -33.52
N ALA A 4 -18.83 -14.94 -32.30
CA ALA A 4 -19.60 -14.38 -31.19
C ALA A 4 -19.19 -12.91 -31.09
N ALA A 5 -20.15 -12.00 -31.27
CA ALA A 5 -19.86 -10.58 -31.25
C ALA A 5 -19.39 -10.22 -29.84
N GLU A 6 -18.10 -9.94 -29.67
CA GLU A 6 -17.64 -9.15 -28.53
C GLU A 6 -18.45 -7.85 -28.56
N ALA A 7 -19.12 -7.53 -27.45
CA ALA A 7 -19.94 -6.33 -27.38
C ALA A 7 -19.06 -5.10 -27.66
N GLU A 8 -19.34 -4.42 -28.78
CA GLU A 8 -18.50 -3.31 -29.23
C GLU A 8 -18.56 -2.17 -28.21
N PHE A 9 -17.41 -1.58 -27.88
CA PHE A 9 -17.34 -0.50 -26.88
C PHE A 9 -18.29 0.66 -27.24
N ASN A 10 -19.24 0.94 -26.33
CA ASN A 10 -20.17 2.06 -26.44
C ASN A 10 -19.78 3.17 -25.45
N ILE A 11 -19.29 4.31 -25.96
CA ILE A 11 -18.90 5.46 -25.12
C ILE A 11 -20.09 6.10 -24.38
N LEU A 12 -21.31 5.89 -24.86
CA LEU A 12 -22.53 6.32 -24.18
C LEU A 12 -22.83 5.46 -22.94
N LEU A 13 -22.19 4.31 -22.77
CA LEU A 13 -22.28 3.47 -21.57
C LEU A 13 -21.01 3.52 -20.71
N ALA A 14 -19.98 4.26 -21.14
CA ALA A 14 -18.66 4.34 -20.50
C ALA A 14 -18.49 5.57 -19.58
N THR A 15 -19.52 5.90 -18.80
CA THR A 15 -19.52 7.02 -17.86
C THR A 15 -20.21 6.63 -16.54
N ASP A 16 -19.86 7.30 -15.45
CA ASP A 16 -20.58 7.11 -14.18
C ASP A 16 -22.04 7.58 -14.32
N SER A 17 -23.01 6.77 -13.89
CA SER A 17 -24.44 7.01 -14.16
C SER A 17 -24.91 8.45 -13.85
N TYR A 18 -24.48 9.05 -12.73
CA TYR A 18 -24.88 10.41 -12.37
C TYR A 18 -24.57 11.46 -13.45
N LYS A 19 -23.52 11.25 -14.26
CA LYS A 19 -23.11 12.11 -15.38
C LYS A 19 -24.13 12.16 -16.52
N VAL A 20 -24.93 11.10 -16.69
CA VAL A 20 -26.04 11.06 -17.65
C VAL A 20 -27.03 12.21 -17.43
N THR A 21 -27.21 12.61 -16.18
CA THR A 21 -28.16 13.65 -15.77
C THR A 21 -27.58 15.07 -15.76
N HIS A 22 -26.25 15.22 -15.84
CA HIS A 22 -25.56 16.50 -15.61
C HIS A 22 -25.92 17.61 -16.60
N TYR A 23 -26.31 17.28 -17.84
CA TYR A 23 -26.73 18.27 -18.82
C TYR A 23 -27.95 19.08 -18.35
N LYS A 24 -28.83 18.52 -17.49
CA LYS A 24 -29.93 19.25 -16.85
C LYS A 24 -29.51 20.07 -15.62
N GLN A 25 -28.26 19.95 -15.15
CA GLN A 25 -27.77 20.53 -13.89
C GLN A 25 -26.81 21.71 -14.07
N TYR A 26 -26.11 21.79 -15.20
CA TYR A 26 -25.28 22.96 -15.52
C TYR A 26 -26.16 24.24 -15.59
N PRO A 27 -25.62 25.43 -15.28
CA PRO A 27 -26.38 26.67 -15.39
C PRO A 27 -26.96 26.85 -16.80
N PRO A 28 -28.22 27.34 -16.92
CA PRO A 28 -28.78 27.71 -18.22
C PRO A 28 -27.85 28.66 -18.98
N ASN A 29 -27.83 28.54 -20.31
CA ASN A 29 -26.95 29.30 -21.21
C ASN A 29 -25.44 29.09 -20.97
N THR A 30 -25.03 27.94 -20.42
CA THR A 30 -23.62 27.51 -20.42
C THR A 30 -23.23 27.04 -21.82
N SER A 31 -22.21 27.66 -22.41
CA SER A 31 -21.68 27.35 -23.75
C SER A 31 -20.27 26.76 -23.72
N LYS A 32 -19.56 26.85 -22.58
CA LYS A 32 -18.28 26.15 -22.40
C LYS A 32 -18.16 25.58 -20.99
N VAL A 33 -17.66 24.36 -20.91
CA VAL A 33 -17.12 23.74 -19.70
C VAL A 33 -15.68 23.36 -20.01
N TYR A 34 -14.75 23.87 -19.21
CA TYR A 34 -13.33 23.58 -19.28
C TYR A 34 -12.90 22.92 -17.96
N SER A 35 -12.23 21.78 -18.10
CA SER A 35 -11.80 20.93 -17.00
C SER A 35 -10.34 20.52 -17.16
N TYR A 36 -9.71 20.11 -16.07
CA TYR A 36 -8.30 19.75 -16.03
C TYR A 36 -8.06 18.54 -15.14
N PHE A 37 -6.93 17.86 -15.37
CA PHE A 37 -6.44 16.75 -14.56
C PHE A 37 -5.11 17.10 -13.89
N GLU A 38 -4.97 16.71 -12.63
CA GLU A 38 -3.76 16.87 -11.82
C GLU A 38 -3.53 15.63 -10.93
N CYS A 39 -2.28 15.38 -10.56
CA CYS A 39 -1.95 14.54 -9.39
C CYS A 39 -1.76 15.46 -8.19
N ARG A 40 -2.72 15.51 -7.26
CA ARG A 40 -2.80 16.61 -6.28
C ARG A 40 -1.67 16.63 -5.26
N GLU A 41 -1.25 17.84 -4.91
CA GLU A 41 -0.43 18.05 -3.73
C GLU A 41 -1.22 17.70 -2.44
N LYS A 42 -0.54 17.15 -1.45
CA LYS A 42 -1.10 16.80 -0.14
C LYS A 42 -0.23 17.45 0.92
N LYS A 43 -0.74 18.51 1.54
CA LYS A 43 -0.02 19.41 2.44
C LYS A 43 0.02 18.91 3.88
N THR A 44 -0.89 18.00 4.24
CA THR A 44 -0.88 17.32 5.54
C THR A 44 -0.41 15.87 5.39
N GLU A 45 0.81 15.60 5.83
CA GLU A 45 1.26 14.24 6.10
C GLU A 45 0.42 13.66 7.25
N ASN A 46 -0.46 12.71 6.93
CA ASN A 46 -0.99 11.83 7.96
C ASN A 46 0.17 11.00 8.52
N SER A 47 0.18 10.81 9.83
CA SER A 47 1.27 10.26 10.65
C SER A 47 1.67 8.79 10.40
N LYS A 48 1.45 8.26 9.19
CA LYS A 48 2.11 7.04 8.69
C LYS A 48 3.31 7.49 7.86
N ILE A 49 4.49 7.42 8.47
CA ILE A 49 5.78 7.64 7.80
C ILE A 49 5.88 6.64 6.64
N ARG A 50 5.63 7.10 5.41
CA ARG A 50 5.99 6.34 4.21
C ARG A 50 7.48 6.56 3.99
N LYS A 51 8.25 5.48 3.88
CA LYS A 51 9.69 5.55 3.62
C LYS A 51 10.01 6.23 2.28
N VAL A 52 9.10 6.13 1.31
CA VAL A 52 9.21 6.76 -0.01
C VAL A 52 8.07 7.77 -0.22
N LYS A 53 8.41 8.95 -0.74
CA LYS A 53 7.46 10.02 -1.11
C LYS A 53 7.34 10.11 -2.64
N TYR A 54 6.13 10.38 -3.12
CA TYR A 54 5.85 10.56 -4.54
C TYR A 54 5.69 12.05 -4.87
N GLU A 55 6.80 12.77 -4.96
CA GLU A 55 6.80 14.23 -5.16
C GLU A 55 6.55 14.62 -6.61
N GLU A 56 6.90 13.74 -7.53
CA GLU A 56 6.74 13.85 -8.97
C GLU A 56 5.91 12.69 -9.53
N THR A 57 5.43 12.85 -10.76
CA THR A 57 4.65 11.82 -11.47
C THR A 57 5.08 11.73 -12.92
N VAL A 58 5.17 10.51 -13.45
CA VAL A 58 5.42 10.23 -14.87
C VAL A 58 4.08 10.28 -15.60
N PHE A 59 3.90 11.23 -16.50
CA PHE A 59 2.68 11.32 -17.31
C PHE A 59 2.72 10.29 -18.45
N TYR A 60 1.81 9.32 -18.45
CA TYR A 60 1.76 8.23 -19.45
C TYR A 60 0.35 7.62 -19.55
N GLY A 61 -0.03 7.15 -20.73
CA GLY A 61 -1.24 6.35 -20.97
C GLY A 61 -2.47 7.11 -21.49
N LEU A 62 -2.39 8.42 -21.73
CA LEU A 62 -3.50 9.18 -22.31
C LEU A 62 -3.72 8.81 -23.78
N GLN A 63 -2.64 8.68 -24.56
CA GLN A 63 -2.65 8.31 -25.97
C GLN A 63 -3.36 6.98 -26.22
N TYR A 64 -3.16 5.99 -25.35
CA TYR A 64 -3.93 4.75 -25.35
C TYR A 64 -5.45 5.01 -25.30
N ILE A 65 -5.91 5.83 -24.35
CA ILE A 65 -7.33 6.16 -24.17
C ILE A 65 -7.86 6.95 -25.39
N LEU A 66 -7.10 7.94 -25.87
CA LEU A 66 -7.47 8.73 -27.05
C LEU A 66 -7.65 7.83 -28.29
N HIS A 67 -6.72 6.89 -28.53
CA HIS A 67 -6.73 6.01 -29.69
C HIS A 67 -7.72 4.85 -29.58
N LYS A 68 -7.97 4.30 -28.39
CA LYS A 68 -8.88 3.16 -28.23
C LYS A 68 -10.35 3.59 -28.11
N TYR A 69 -10.62 4.72 -27.45
CA TYR A 69 -11.97 5.03 -26.97
C TYR A 69 -12.58 6.33 -27.45
N LEU A 70 -11.78 7.35 -27.84
CA LEU A 70 -12.30 8.69 -28.14
C LEU A 70 -12.20 9.08 -29.63
N LYS A 71 -11.25 8.52 -30.39
CA LYS A 71 -11.05 8.91 -31.80
C LYS A 71 -12.06 8.29 -32.76
N GLY A 72 -12.29 8.99 -33.87
CA GLY A 72 -13.18 8.54 -34.95
C GLY A 72 -14.66 8.69 -34.60
N LYS A 73 -15.47 7.92 -35.33
CA LYS A 73 -16.91 7.81 -35.16
C LYS A 73 -17.24 6.89 -33.98
N VAL A 74 -17.39 7.47 -32.79
CA VAL A 74 -17.68 6.73 -31.54
C VAL A 74 -19.16 6.70 -31.20
N VAL A 75 -19.98 7.54 -31.86
CA VAL A 75 -21.44 7.58 -31.75
C VAL A 75 -22.08 7.00 -33.02
N THR A 76 -23.09 6.14 -32.86
CA THR A 76 -23.93 5.61 -33.95
C THR A 76 -25.39 5.58 -33.49
N LYS A 77 -26.36 5.34 -34.39
CA LYS A 77 -27.79 5.27 -34.01
C LYS A 77 -28.06 4.11 -33.06
N GLU A 78 -27.40 3.00 -33.29
CA GLU A 78 -27.49 1.76 -32.51
C GLU A 78 -26.96 1.99 -31.10
N LYS A 79 -25.80 2.64 -30.96
CA LYS A 79 -25.22 3.01 -29.66
C LYS A 79 -26.08 4.02 -28.88
N ILE A 80 -26.78 4.93 -29.57
CA ILE A 80 -27.74 5.85 -28.96
C ILE A 80 -28.97 5.10 -28.45
N GLN A 81 -29.53 4.20 -29.26
CA GLN A 81 -30.72 3.44 -28.91
C GLN A 81 -30.47 2.47 -27.75
N GLU A 82 -29.35 1.73 -27.79
CA GLU A 82 -28.89 0.87 -26.70
C GLU A 82 -28.74 1.67 -25.39
N ALA A 83 -28.04 2.80 -25.43
CA ALA A 83 -27.84 3.63 -24.24
C ALA A 83 -29.17 4.19 -23.69
N LYS A 84 -30.10 4.57 -24.56
CA LYS A 84 -31.44 5.02 -24.17
C LYS A 84 -32.23 3.91 -23.46
N GLU A 85 -32.21 2.70 -23.99
CA GLU A 85 -32.89 1.53 -23.41
C GLU A 85 -32.27 1.15 -22.05
N VAL A 86 -30.94 1.03 -21.99
CA VAL A 86 -30.21 0.74 -20.75
C VAL A 86 -30.47 1.81 -19.68
N TYR A 87 -30.43 3.10 -20.04
CA TYR A 87 -30.65 4.17 -19.07
C TYR A 87 -32.10 4.34 -18.65
N ARG A 88 -33.07 4.08 -19.52
CA ARG A 88 -34.49 4.03 -19.14
C ARG A 88 -34.70 3.01 -18.01
N GLU A 89 -34.17 1.80 -18.17
CA GLU A 89 -34.31 0.77 -17.13
C GLU A 89 -33.46 1.07 -15.88
N HIS A 90 -32.23 1.57 -16.06
CA HIS A 90 -31.33 1.89 -14.93
C HIS A 90 -31.83 3.03 -14.04
N PHE A 91 -32.50 4.03 -14.62
CA PHE A 91 -33.06 5.16 -13.87
C PHE A 91 -34.55 5.05 -13.57
N GLN A 92 -35.28 4.17 -14.27
CA GLN A 92 -36.75 4.17 -14.33
C GLN A 92 -37.32 5.56 -14.75
N ASP A 93 -36.57 6.28 -15.59
CA ASP A 93 -36.90 7.62 -16.12
C ASP A 93 -36.23 7.85 -17.49
N ASP A 94 -36.86 8.64 -18.37
CA ASP A 94 -36.30 9.05 -19.68
C ASP A 94 -35.28 10.21 -19.52
N VAL A 95 -34.32 10.05 -18.60
CA VAL A 95 -33.35 11.10 -18.24
C VAL A 95 -32.21 11.29 -19.26
N PHE A 96 -32.01 10.34 -20.17
CA PHE A 96 -30.87 10.30 -21.10
C PHE A 96 -30.90 11.44 -22.13
N ASN A 97 -29.74 12.07 -22.39
CA ASN A 97 -29.60 13.17 -23.36
C ASN A 97 -29.55 12.69 -24.82
N GLU A 98 -30.59 11.96 -25.27
CA GLU A 98 -30.72 11.46 -26.64
C GLU A 98 -30.55 12.56 -27.69
N LYS A 99 -31.08 13.77 -27.42
CA LYS A 99 -30.96 14.92 -28.34
C LYS A 99 -29.51 15.37 -28.51
N GLY A 100 -28.77 15.53 -27.40
CA GLY A 100 -27.35 15.91 -27.46
C GLY A 100 -26.48 14.88 -28.16
N TRP A 101 -26.78 13.58 -27.98
CA TRP A 101 -26.05 12.52 -28.67
C TRP A 101 -26.39 12.42 -30.17
N ASN A 102 -27.66 12.57 -30.57
CA ASN A 102 -28.02 12.66 -31.99
C ASN A 102 -27.41 13.89 -32.66
N TYR A 103 -27.33 15.04 -31.98
CA TYR A 103 -26.64 16.22 -32.51
C TYR A 103 -25.16 15.95 -32.83
N ILE A 104 -24.44 15.23 -31.95
CA ILE A 104 -23.04 14.83 -32.23
C ILE A 104 -22.97 13.86 -33.42
N LEU A 105 -23.91 12.91 -33.51
CA LEU A 105 -24.00 11.99 -34.64
C LEU A 105 -24.23 12.72 -35.97
N GLU A 106 -25.20 13.64 -36.02
CA GLU A 106 -25.62 14.34 -37.24
C GLU A 106 -24.64 15.43 -37.68
N LYS A 107 -24.17 16.26 -36.74
CA LYS A 107 -23.30 17.41 -37.06
C LYS A 107 -21.82 17.04 -37.25
N TYR A 108 -21.35 16.02 -36.53
CA TYR A 108 -19.93 15.64 -36.48
C TYR A 108 -19.66 14.22 -36.98
N ASP A 109 -20.62 13.56 -37.63
CA ASP A 109 -20.53 12.13 -38.02
C ASP A 109 -20.09 11.25 -36.83
N GLY A 110 -20.65 11.52 -35.64
CA GLY A 110 -20.35 10.81 -34.40
C GLY A 110 -18.94 11.01 -33.82
N HIS A 111 -18.20 12.02 -34.29
CA HIS A 111 -16.90 12.43 -33.73
C HIS A 111 -17.09 13.41 -32.57
N LEU A 112 -16.38 13.21 -31.45
CA LEU A 112 -16.55 14.04 -30.25
C LEU A 112 -16.01 15.47 -30.44
N PRO A 113 -16.84 16.54 -30.35
CA PRO A 113 -16.41 17.94 -30.47
C PRO A 113 -15.78 18.45 -29.15
N ILE A 114 -14.68 17.83 -28.75
CA ILE A 114 -13.83 18.24 -27.64
C ILE A 114 -12.40 18.50 -28.11
N GLU A 115 -11.70 19.37 -27.40
CA GLU A 115 -10.25 19.55 -27.48
C GLU A 115 -9.60 19.06 -26.18
N VAL A 116 -8.51 18.31 -26.30
CA VAL A 116 -7.66 17.89 -25.18
C VAL A 116 -6.26 18.42 -25.41
N LYS A 117 -5.73 19.19 -24.45
CA LYS A 117 -4.32 19.57 -24.40
C LYS A 117 -3.60 18.82 -23.28
N ALA A 118 -2.40 18.32 -23.54
CA ALA A 118 -1.64 17.53 -22.56
C ALA A 118 -0.14 17.83 -22.63
N VAL A 119 0.53 17.69 -21.49
CA VAL A 119 1.99 17.62 -21.42
C VAL A 119 2.48 16.38 -22.19
N PRO A 120 3.68 16.37 -22.82
CA PRO A 120 4.20 15.19 -23.50
C PRO A 120 4.24 13.94 -22.61
N GLU A 121 3.87 12.78 -23.16
CA GLU A 121 4.03 11.52 -22.41
C GLU A 121 5.50 11.19 -22.16
N GLY A 122 5.77 10.51 -21.04
CA GLY A 122 7.10 10.34 -20.47
C GLY A 122 7.57 11.52 -19.61
N SER A 123 6.91 12.68 -19.64
CA SER A 123 7.29 13.84 -18.82
C SER A 123 7.16 13.56 -17.32
N VAL A 124 8.18 13.95 -16.57
CA VAL A 124 8.20 13.91 -15.09
C VAL A 124 7.75 15.27 -14.57
N ILE A 125 6.59 15.32 -13.91
CA ILE A 125 5.95 16.56 -13.48
C ILE A 125 5.67 16.51 -11.96
N PRO A 126 6.11 17.53 -11.18
CA PRO A 126 5.80 17.66 -9.76
C PRO A 126 4.29 17.71 -9.47
N ARG A 127 3.85 17.10 -8.36
CA ARG A 127 2.44 17.09 -7.94
C ARG A 127 1.87 18.52 -7.79
N GLY A 128 0.56 18.66 -7.96
CA GLY A 128 -0.14 19.94 -7.92
C GLY A 128 -0.06 20.75 -9.22
N ASN A 129 0.47 20.16 -10.29
CA ASN A 129 0.47 20.73 -11.64
C ASN A 129 -0.60 20.11 -12.55
N VAL A 130 -1.04 20.88 -13.54
CA VAL A 130 -1.92 20.40 -14.62
C VAL A 130 -1.14 19.48 -15.56
N LEU A 131 -1.71 18.31 -15.87
CA LEU A 131 -1.13 17.34 -16.81
C LEU A 131 -1.87 17.34 -18.15
N PHE A 132 -3.20 17.46 -18.10
CA PHE A 132 -4.01 17.70 -19.29
C PHE A 132 -5.28 18.50 -18.97
N THR A 133 -5.86 19.10 -20.01
CA THR A 133 -7.07 19.92 -19.98
C THR A 133 -8.03 19.45 -21.08
N VAL A 134 -9.33 19.63 -20.85
CA VAL A 134 -10.41 19.20 -21.75
C VAL A 134 -11.45 20.30 -21.82
N GLU A 135 -11.89 20.64 -23.02
CA GLU A 135 -12.99 21.58 -23.26
C GLU A 135 -13.84 21.17 -24.46
N ASN A 136 -15.12 21.53 -24.44
CA ASN A 136 -15.99 21.41 -25.60
C ASN A 136 -15.64 22.50 -26.64
N THR A 137 -15.63 22.12 -27.91
CA THR A 137 -15.39 23.02 -29.05
C THR A 137 -16.69 23.52 -29.67
N ASP A 138 -17.81 22.85 -29.41
CA ASP A 138 -19.16 23.25 -29.82
C ASP A 138 -20.01 23.65 -28.59
N PRO A 139 -20.73 24.79 -28.61
CA PRO A 139 -21.57 25.23 -27.49
C PRO A 139 -22.61 24.22 -27.01
N GLU A 140 -23.27 23.49 -27.91
CA GLU A 140 -24.31 22.50 -27.57
C GLU A 140 -23.75 21.27 -26.84
N CYS A 141 -22.42 21.12 -26.84
CA CYS A 141 -21.69 20.00 -26.26
C CYS A 141 -21.03 20.35 -24.91
N TYR A 142 -21.45 21.42 -24.23
CA TYR A 142 -20.91 21.82 -22.91
C TYR A 142 -20.89 20.68 -21.87
N TRP A 143 -21.89 19.80 -21.91
CA TRP A 143 -22.04 18.66 -20.99
C TRP A 143 -21.02 17.53 -21.26
N LEU A 144 -20.44 17.48 -22.47
CA LEU A 144 -19.56 16.40 -22.92
C LEU A 144 -18.19 16.42 -22.21
N THR A 145 -17.68 17.60 -21.84
CA THR A 145 -16.37 17.78 -21.17
C THR A 145 -16.22 16.90 -19.93
N ASN A 146 -17.27 16.79 -19.10
CA ASN A 146 -17.28 15.97 -17.89
C ASN A 146 -17.98 14.63 -18.07
N TRP A 147 -18.54 14.32 -19.23
CA TRP A 147 -18.96 12.95 -19.58
C TRP A 147 -17.72 12.04 -19.71
N VAL A 148 -16.72 12.50 -20.46
CA VAL A 148 -15.46 11.78 -20.68
C VAL A 148 -14.52 11.78 -19.47
N GLU A 149 -14.90 12.42 -18.35
CA GLU A 149 -14.12 12.42 -17.11
C GLU A 149 -13.83 11.00 -16.62
N THR A 150 -14.83 10.11 -16.58
CA THR A 150 -14.69 8.76 -16.00
C THR A 150 -13.60 7.96 -16.73
N ILE A 151 -13.64 7.96 -18.06
CA ILE A 151 -12.69 7.22 -18.89
C ILE A 151 -11.31 7.90 -18.96
N LEU A 152 -11.24 9.24 -19.01
CA LEU A 152 -9.96 9.96 -18.97
C LEU A 152 -9.28 9.85 -17.61
N VAL A 153 -10.02 9.80 -16.50
CA VAL A 153 -9.47 9.62 -15.15
C VAL A 153 -8.79 8.27 -14.99
N GLN A 154 -9.16 7.23 -15.76
CA GLN A 154 -8.47 5.92 -15.75
C GLN A 154 -6.99 6.02 -16.10
N SER A 155 -6.53 7.11 -16.73
CA SER A 155 -5.10 7.46 -16.86
C SER A 155 -4.34 7.49 -15.52
N TRP A 156 -5.03 7.60 -14.38
CA TRP A 156 -4.42 7.42 -13.06
C TRP A 156 -3.61 6.12 -12.95
N TYR A 157 -4.09 5.03 -13.58
CA TYR A 157 -3.47 3.71 -13.47
C TYR A 157 -2.09 3.67 -14.15
N PRO A 158 -1.93 3.94 -15.47
CA PRO A 158 -0.62 3.98 -16.11
C PRO A 158 0.31 5.04 -15.50
N ILE A 159 -0.19 6.22 -15.12
CA ILE A 159 0.60 7.24 -14.41
C ILE A 159 1.15 6.67 -13.09
N THR A 160 0.31 5.98 -12.31
CA THR A 160 0.71 5.45 -11.00
C THR A 160 1.68 4.29 -11.13
N VAL A 161 1.49 3.37 -12.09
CA VAL A 161 2.42 2.27 -12.35
C VAL A 161 3.77 2.80 -12.84
N ALA A 162 3.79 3.71 -13.83
CA ALA A 162 5.03 4.30 -14.35
C ALA A 162 5.78 5.08 -13.27
N THR A 163 5.08 5.81 -12.40
CA THR A 163 5.68 6.54 -11.28
C THR A 163 6.23 5.60 -10.20
N ASN A 164 5.44 4.62 -9.73
CA ASN A 164 5.88 3.62 -8.75
C ASN A 164 7.07 2.80 -9.26
N SER A 165 7.09 2.49 -10.56
CA SER A 165 8.22 1.84 -11.21
C SER A 165 9.45 2.77 -11.31
N ARG A 166 9.29 4.08 -11.57
CA ARG A 166 10.40 5.04 -11.57
C ARG A 166 11.04 5.19 -10.19
N GLU A 167 10.24 5.29 -9.13
CA GLU A 167 10.76 5.43 -7.77
C GLU A 167 11.51 4.16 -7.30
N GLN A 168 11.04 2.97 -7.70
CA GLN A 168 11.82 1.73 -7.53
C GLN A 168 13.13 1.74 -8.33
N LYS A 169 13.14 2.31 -9.55
CA LYS A 169 14.37 2.49 -10.34
C LYS A 169 15.35 3.45 -9.67
N LYS A 170 14.90 4.54 -9.06
CA LYS A 170 15.76 5.46 -8.28
C LYS A 170 16.44 4.74 -7.12
N ILE A 171 15.70 3.92 -6.36
CA ILE A 171 16.24 3.09 -5.27
C ILE A 171 17.32 2.14 -5.83
N LEU A 172 16.98 1.36 -6.85
CA LEU A 172 17.93 0.42 -7.47
C LEU A 172 19.18 1.11 -8.00
N ALA A 173 19.04 2.25 -8.70
CA ALA A 173 20.15 2.99 -9.26
C ALA A 173 21.09 3.54 -8.17
N LYS A 174 20.54 4.12 -7.09
CA LYS A 174 21.32 4.58 -5.94
C LYS A 174 22.17 3.45 -5.35
N TYR A 175 21.55 2.33 -4.99
CA TYR A 175 22.26 1.24 -4.32
C TYR A 175 23.21 0.49 -5.27
N LEU A 176 22.88 0.38 -6.57
CA LEU A 176 23.79 -0.16 -7.57
C LEU A 176 25.02 0.73 -7.74
N LEU A 177 24.85 2.05 -7.85
CA LEU A 177 25.96 2.99 -7.98
C LEU A 177 26.85 3.04 -6.71
N GLU A 178 26.25 3.00 -5.53
CA GLU A 178 26.98 2.95 -4.24
C GLU A 178 27.77 1.64 -4.07
N THR A 179 27.27 0.50 -4.58
CA THR A 179 27.87 -0.82 -4.36
C THR A 179 28.73 -1.34 -5.51
N SER A 180 28.59 -0.81 -6.74
CA SER A 180 29.37 -1.21 -7.92
C SER A 180 30.19 -0.07 -8.55
N GLY A 181 29.70 1.16 -8.46
CA GLY A 181 30.29 2.33 -9.14
C GLY A 181 29.77 2.61 -10.55
N ASN A 182 28.82 1.83 -11.07
CA ASN A 182 28.13 2.08 -12.34
C ASN A 182 26.62 1.81 -12.22
N LEU A 183 25.91 1.78 -13.34
CA LEU A 183 24.47 1.47 -13.43
C LEU A 183 24.20 0.27 -14.36
N ASP A 184 25.20 -0.58 -14.60
CA ASP A 184 25.14 -1.61 -15.63
C ASP A 184 24.06 -2.66 -15.30
N GLY A 185 23.17 -2.92 -16.26
CA GLY A 185 22.04 -3.83 -16.10
C GLY A 185 20.86 -3.28 -15.28
N LEU A 186 20.88 -2.00 -14.85
CA LEU A 186 19.77 -1.36 -14.14
C LEU A 186 18.43 -1.53 -14.86
N GLU A 187 18.42 -1.51 -16.19
CA GLU A 187 17.21 -1.71 -17.00
C GLU A 187 16.56 -3.10 -16.86
N TYR A 188 17.27 -4.10 -16.32
CA TYR A 188 16.78 -5.45 -16.05
C TYR A 188 16.77 -5.80 -14.54
N LYS A 189 17.00 -4.82 -13.65
CA LYS A 189 17.03 -5.05 -12.19
C LYS A 189 15.66 -5.22 -11.55
N LEU A 190 14.58 -4.75 -12.19
CA LEU A 190 13.19 -5.00 -11.78
C LEU A 190 12.44 -5.58 -12.98
N HIS A 191 11.91 -6.79 -12.82
CA HIS A 191 11.19 -7.54 -13.83
C HIS A 191 9.72 -7.66 -13.44
N ASP A 192 8.83 -7.44 -14.40
CA ASP A 192 7.39 -7.51 -14.17
C ASP A 192 6.87 -8.96 -14.24
N PHE A 193 6.40 -9.46 -13.09
CA PHE A 193 5.71 -10.75 -12.91
C PHE A 193 4.19 -10.57 -12.70
N GLY A 194 3.64 -9.40 -13.03
CA GLY A 194 2.31 -8.95 -12.62
C GLY A 194 1.13 -9.56 -13.38
N TYR A 195 1.34 -10.22 -14.53
CA TYR A 195 0.25 -10.66 -15.43
C TYR A 195 -0.86 -11.45 -14.71
N ARG A 196 -0.52 -12.45 -13.89
CA ARG A 196 -1.51 -13.26 -13.16
C ARG A 196 -2.13 -12.55 -11.94
N GLY A 197 -1.56 -11.41 -11.52
CA GLY A 197 -1.95 -10.68 -10.31
C GLY A 197 -2.78 -9.42 -10.54
N VAL A 198 -3.10 -9.07 -11.79
CA VAL A 198 -3.92 -7.90 -12.13
C VAL A 198 -5.40 -8.24 -12.34
N SER A 199 -6.27 -7.23 -12.22
CA SER A 199 -7.72 -7.39 -12.30
C SER A 199 -8.30 -7.70 -13.70
N SER A 200 -7.56 -7.52 -14.79
CA SER A 200 -8.03 -7.85 -16.15
C SER A 200 -6.89 -7.95 -17.17
N GLN A 201 -7.19 -8.52 -18.35
CA GLN A 201 -6.26 -8.55 -19.49
C GLN A 201 -5.88 -7.15 -20.00
N GLU A 202 -6.81 -6.20 -19.96
CA GLU A 202 -6.51 -4.81 -20.33
C GLU A 202 -5.63 -4.13 -19.27
N THR A 203 -5.91 -4.38 -17.99
CA THR A 203 -5.06 -3.93 -16.87
C THR A 203 -3.63 -4.45 -17.05
N ALA A 204 -3.46 -5.73 -17.45
CA ALA A 204 -2.15 -6.32 -17.73
C ALA A 204 -1.39 -5.56 -18.81
N GLY A 205 -2.03 -5.30 -19.95
CA GLY A 205 -1.42 -4.57 -21.06
C GLY A 205 -1.00 -3.16 -20.66
N ILE A 206 -1.88 -2.41 -20.00
CA ILE A 206 -1.61 -1.02 -19.58
C ILE A 206 -0.54 -0.95 -18.49
N GLY A 207 -0.59 -1.86 -17.52
CA GLY A 207 0.34 -1.91 -16.40
C GLY A 207 1.75 -2.26 -16.85
N ALA A 208 1.90 -3.32 -17.62
CA ALA A 208 3.18 -3.73 -18.18
C ALA A 208 3.78 -2.67 -19.11
N SER A 209 2.95 -2.01 -19.94
CA SER A 209 3.45 -0.93 -20.79
C SER A 209 3.95 0.27 -19.99
N ALA A 210 3.31 0.58 -18.85
CA ALA A 210 3.74 1.63 -17.92
C ALA A 210 5.01 1.26 -17.14
N HIS A 211 5.24 -0.01 -16.82
CA HIS A 211 6.51 -0.48 -16.25
C HIS A 211 7.68 -0.35 -17.24
N LEU A 212 7.45 -0.71 -18.51
CA LEU A 212 8.42 -0.59 -19.60
C LEU A 212 8.80 0.87 -19.97
N VAL A 213 8.13 1.87 -19.36
CA VAL A 213 8.60 3.27 -19.35
C VAL A 213 9.93 3.42 -18.58
N ASN A 214 10.27 2.46 -17.70
CA ASN A 214 11.44 2.52 -16.82
C ASN A 214 12.44 1.38 -17.03
N PHE A 215 11.94 0.15 -17.27
CA PHE A 215 12.73 -1.08 -17.37
C PHE A 215 12.50 -1.80 -18.70
N LYS A 216 13.20 -2.92 -18.93
CA LYS A 216 13.11 -3.76 -20.13
C LYS A 216 12.72 -5.22 -19.83
N GLY A 217 12.57 -5.62 -18.57
CA GLY A 217 12.18 -6.99 -18.19
C GLY A 217 10.67 -7.13 -17.93
N THR A 218 9.98 -8.04 -18.62
CA THR A 218 8.57 -8.37 -18.33
C THR A 218 8.17 -9.76 -18.82
N ASP A 219 7.37 -10.47 -18.03
CA ASP A 219 6.63 -11.67 -18.44
C ASP A 219 5.17 -11.34 -18.82
N THR A 220 4.73 -10.10 -18.63
CA THR A 220 3.39 -9.63 -18.97
C THR A 220 3.31 -9.25 -20.45
N VAL A 221 3.29 -10.28 -21.32
CA VAL A 221 3.32 -10.18 -22.79
C VAL A 221 2.28 -9.20 -23.37
N ALA A 222 1.13 -9.01 -22.69
CA ALA A 222 0.11 -8.03 -23.08
C ALA A 222 0.65 -6.60 -23.26
N GLY A 223 1.68 -6.20 -22.50
CA GLY A 223 2.30 -4.87 -22.61
C GLY A 223 2.99 -4.64 -23.95
N ILE A 224 3.64 -5.66 -24.50
CA ILE A 224 4.32 -5.61 -25.81
C ILE A 224 3.30 -5.34 -26.92
N ALA A 225 2.16 -6.03 -26.90
CA ALA A 225 1.10 -5.85 -27.89
C ALA A 225 0.45 -4.46 -27.80
N LEU A 226 0.22 -3.93 -26.59
CA LEU A 226 -0.30 -2.59 -26.38
C LEU A 226 0.66 -1.53 -26.92
N ILE A 227 1.94 -1.58 -26.54
CA ILE A 227 2.95 -0.63 -27.01
C ILE A 227 3.02 -0.64 -28.52
N LYS A 228 3.16 -1.81 -29.15
CA LYS A 228 3.26 -1.95 -30.61
C LYS A 228 2.05 -1.37 -31.35
N LYS A 229 0.85 -1.46 -30.77
CA LYS A 229 -0.40 -0.96 -31.39
C LYS A 229 -0.64 0.53 -31.19
N TYR A 230 -0.26 1.10 -30.05
CA TYR A 230 -0.68 2.46 -29.65
C TYR A 230 0.46 3.48 -29.55
N TYR A 231 1.72 3.04 -29.53
CA TYR A 231 2.90 3.89 -29.41
C TYR A 231 3.94 3.58 -30.50
N GLY A 232 4.25 2.29 -30.71
CA GLY A 232 5.32 1.83 -31.59
C GLY A 232 6.71 1.96 -30.98
N THR A 233 7.62 1.10 -31.41
CA THR A 233 9.04 1.10 -31.05
C THR A 233 9.90 0.98 -32.30
N LYS A 234 11.12 1.52 -32.24
CA LYS A 234 12.20 1.32 -33.22
C LYS A 234 12.76 -0.10 -33.16
N ASP A 235 12.93 -0.61 -31.93
CA ASP A 235 13.28 -2.01 -31.70
C ASP A 235 12.05 -2.91 -31.94
N PRO A 236 12.22 -4.19 -32.32
CA PRO A 236 11.09 -5.09 -32.61
C PRO A 236 10.10 -5.29 -31.45
N VAL A 237 10.60 -5.18 -30.21
CA VAL A 237 9.84 -5.26 -28.96
C VAL A 237 10.39 -4.27 -27.91
N PRO A 238 9.53 -3.71 -27.02
CA PRO A 238 9.95 -2.82 -25.93
C PRO A 238 10.52 -3.53 -24.70
N GLY A 239 10.34 -4.84 -24.59
CA GLY A 239 10.64 -5.62 -23.40
C GLY A 239 10.97 -7.07 -23.73
N TYR A 240 11.72 -7.70 -22.82
CA TYR A 240 12.40 -8.98 -22.98
C TYR A 240 12.20 -9.86 -21.75
N SER A 241 12.40 -11.16 -21.92
CA SER A 241 12.47 -12.13 -20.83
C SER A 241 13.46 -13.25 -21.18
N VAL A 242 13.69 -14.16 -20.25
CA VAL A 242 14.60 -15.30 -20.33
C VAL A 242 13.87 -16.58 -19.92
N PRO A 243 14.31 -17.78 -20.33
CA PRO A 243 13.74 -19.03 -19.83
C PRO A 243 13.75 -19.09 -18.30
N ALA A 244 12.61 -19.46 -17.72
CA ALA A 244 12.42 -19.54 -16.28
C ALA A 244 11.60 -20.77 -15.90
N ALA A 245 11.98 -21.42 -14.80
CA ALA A 245 11.19 -22.47 -14.17
C ALA A 245 10.10 -21.85 -13.27
N GLU A 246 8.95 -22.53 -13.17
CA GLU A 246 7.98 -22.35 -12.09
C GLU A 246 7.79 -23.66 -11.31
N HIS A 247 7.18 -23.58 -10.12
CA HIS A 247 7.05 -24.70 -9.18
C HIS A 247 6.51 -25.99 -9.80
N SER A 248 5.58 -25.90 -10.76
CA SER A 248 5.05 -27.07 -11.48
C SER A 248 6.13 -27.85 -12.23
N THR A 249 7.07 -27.15 -12.89
CA THR A 249 8.15 -27.75 -13.68
C THR A 249 9.24 -28.43 -12.85
N ILE A 250 9.33 -28.09 -11.55
CA ILE A 250 10.20 -28.76 -10.58
C ILE A 250 9.46 -29.92 -9.92
N THR A 251 8.31 -29.63 -9.31
CA THR A 251 7.57 -30.60 -8.50
C THR A 251 6.97 -31.77 -9.30
N ALA A 252 6.78 -31.62 -10.62
CA ALA A 252 6.37 -32.72 -11.51
C ALA A 252 7.36 -33.90 -11.56
N TRP A 253 8.63 -33.69 -11.19
CA TRP A 253 9.61 -34.77 -11.07
C TRP A 253 9.47 -35.57 -9.76
N GLY A 254 8.76 -35.02 -8.77
CA GLY A 254 8.72 -35.53 -7.40
C GLY A 254 9.88 -35.02 -6.55
N LYS A 255 9.69 -35.01 -5.23
CA LYS A 255 10.62 -34.36 -4.29
C LYS A 255 12.04 -34.92 -4.34
N ASP A 256 12.16 -36.23 -4.43
CA ASP A 256 13.45 -36.93 -4.46
C ASP A 256 14.25 -36.69 -5.77
N HIS A 257 13.62 -36.05 -6.76
CA HIS A 257 14.16 -35.75 -8.09
C HIS A 257 14.28 -34.24 -8.38
N GLU A 258 14.23 -33.36 -7.35
CA GLU A 258 14.45 -31.90 -7.52
C GLU A 258 15.79 -31.61 -8.23
N LYS A 259 16.85 -32.36 -7.87
CA LYS A 259 18.16 -32.31 -8.56
C LYS A 259 18.05 -32.63 -10.05
N ASP A 260 17.26 -33.64 -10.42
CA ASP A 260 17.15 -34.10 -11.80
C ASP A 260 16.38 -33.08 -12.66
N ALA A 261 15.35 -32.45 -12.07
CA ALA A 261 14.66 -31.30 -12.66
C ALA A 261 15.61 -30.11 -12.90
N PHE A 262 16.41 -29.75 -11.90
CA PHE A 262 17.41 -28.70 -11.96
C PHE A 262 18.46 -28.95 -13.06
N GLU A 263 19.04 -30.16 -13.07
CA GLU A 263 20.03 -30.61 -14.06
C GLU A 263 19.46 -30.57 -15.48
N HIS A 264 18.24 -31.08 -15.67
CA HIS A 264 17.52 -31.03 -16.94
C HIS A 264 17.37 -29.59 -17.45
N ILE A 265 16.82 -28.69 -16.64
CA ILE A 265 16.50 -27.32 -17.04
C ILE A 265 17.76 -26.51 -17.40
N VAL A 266 18.83 -26.57 -16.59
CA VAL A 266 20.07 -25.83 -16.89
C VAL A 266 20.80 -26.39 -18.11
N THR A 267 20.59 -27.66 -18.44
CA THR A 267 21.13 -28.32 -19.64
C THR A 267 20.36 -27.92 -20.90
N GLN A 268 19.02 -27.91 -20.85
CA GLN A 268 18.18 -27.41 -21.96
C GLN A 268 18.50 -25.94 -22.29
N PHE A 269 18.67 -25.11 -21.26
CA PHE A 269 18.98 -23.68 -21.40
C PHE A 269 20.44 -23.37 -21.07
N SER A 270 21.38 -24.17 -21.60
CA SER A 270 22.83 -24.05 -21.32
C SER A 270 23.49 -22.75 -21.81
N SER A 271 22.94 -22.14 -22.86
CA SER A 271 23.57 -21.05 -23.62
C SER A 271 22.85 -19.70 -23.52
N VAL A 272 21.89 -19.57 -22.60
CA VAL A 272 21.13 -18.34 -22.28
C VAL A 272 21.03 -18.17 -20.76
N PRO A 273 20.72 -16.98 -20.23
CA PRO A 273 20.39 -16.85 -18.82
C PRO A 273 19.18 -17.73 -18.51
N VAL A 274 19.18 -18.42 -17.37
CA VAL A 274 18.04 -19.27 -16.96
C VAL A 274 17.72 -19.03 -15.49
N SER A 275 16.46 -18.73 -15.21
CA SER A 275 15.97 -18.59 -13.83
C SER A 275 15.40 -19.91 -13.34
N VAL A 276 15.83 -20.39 -12.17
CA VAL A 276 15.33 -21.65 -11.59
C VAL A 276 14.84 -21.41 -10.18
N VAL A 277 13.52 -21.54 -10.00
CA VAL A 277 12.88 -21.53 -8.68
C VAL A 277 13.41 -22.70 -7.84
N SER A 278 13.94 -22.39 -6.67
CA SER A 278 14.79 -23.31 -5.89
C SER A 278 14.28 -23.53 -4.46
N ASP A 279 13.07 -23.08 -4.15
CA ASP A 279 12.44 -23.17 -2.83
C ASP A 279 11.19 -24.07 -2.80
N SER A 280 11.04 -24.96 -3.78
CA SER A 280 9.92 -25.93 -3.84
C SER A 280 9.87 -26.86 -2.62
N TYR A 281 11.01 -27.10 -1.94
CA TYR A 281 11.07 -27.88 -0.70
C TYR A 281 11.97 -27.25 0.38
N ASP A 282 13.23 -26.90 0.06
CA ASP A 282 14.14 -26.19 0.96
C ASP A 282 15.20 -25.41 0.17
N ILE A 283 15.03 -24.09 0.12
CA ILE A 283 15.94 -23.15 -0.57
C ILE A 283 17.39 -23.23 -0.10
N TYR A 284 17.63 -23.54 1.18
CA TYR A 284 18.96 -23.57 1.74
C TYR A 284 19.68 -24.86 1.35
N ASN A 285 18.98 -26.00 1.39
CA ASN A 285 19.49 -27.27 0.87
C ASN A 285 19.75 -27.19 -0.64
N ALA A 286 18.79 -26.66 -1.41
CA ALA A 286 18.93 -26.48 -2.86
C ALA A 286 20.17 -25.63 -3.21
N CYS A 287 20.41 -24.53 -2.49
CA CYS A 287 21.59 -23.67 -2.71
C CYS A 287 22.90 -24.32 -2.23
N GLU A 288 22.92 -24.98 -1.07
CA GLU A 288 24.17 -25.48 -0.47
C GLU A 288 24.60 -26.82 -1.08
N LYS A 289 23.67 -27.76 -1.23
CA LYS A 289 23.92 -29.15 -1.64
C LYS A 289 23.67 -29.35 -3.13
N THR A 290 22.48 -29.04 -3.62
CA THR A 290 22.13 -29.35 -5.02
C THR A 290 22.92 -28.47 -6.00
N TRP A 291 22.83 -27.14 -5.88
CA TRP A 291 23.61 -26.22 -6.71
C TRP A 291 25.07 -26.10 -6.26
N GLY A 292 25.31 -26.10 -4.94
CA GLY A 292 26.62 -25.86 -4.34
C GLY A 292 27.55 -27.07 -4.27
N GLU A 293 27.06 -28.30 -4.45
CA GLU A 293 27.85 -29.54 -4.45
C GLU A 293 27.57 -30.35 -5.72
N ASP A 294 26.38 -30.97 -5.85
CA ASP A 294 26.08 -31.97 -6.88
C ASP A 294 26.18 -31.41 -8.31
N LEU A 295 25.40 -30.37 -8.60
CA LEU A 295 25.30 -29.75 -9.93
C LEU A 295 26.32 -28.63 -10.14
N ARG A 296 27.17 -28.35 -9.15
CA ARG A 296 28.14 -27.25 -9.17
C ARG A 296 28.98 -27.24 -10.45
N HIS A 297 29.35 -28.44 -10.93
CA HIS A 297 30.15 -28.63 -12.12
C HIS A 297 29.49 -28.06 -13.40
N LEU A 298 28.15 -28.18 -13.53
CA LEU A 298 27.38 -27.60 -14.63
C LEU A 298 27.25 -26.08 -14.53
N ILE A 299 27.32 -25.52 -13.32
CA ILE A 299 27.15 -24.08 -13.07
C ILE A 299 28.45 -23.32 -13.34
N VAL A 300 29.60 -23.85 -12.90
CA VAL A 300 30.90 -23.20 -13.13
C VAL A 300 31.35 -23.24 -14.59
N SER A 301 30.75 -24.09 -15.44
CA SER A 301 31.02 -24.16 -16.88
C SER A 301 30.17 -23.22 -17.73
N ARG A 302 29.22 -22.46 -17.14
CA ARG A 302 28.33 -21.57 -17.90
C ARG A 302 29.04 -20.28 -18.32
N SER A 303 28.59 -19.70 -19.43
CA SER A 303 29.06 -18.40 -19.93
C SER A 303 28.61 -17.25 -19.02
N THR A 304 29.34 -16.13 -19.07
CA THR A 304 28.94 -14.85 -18.46
C THR A 304 27.62 -14.33 -19.03
N GLU A 305 27.34 -14.62 -20.30
CA GLU A 305 26.12 -14.25 -21.01
C GLU A 305 24.96 -15.23 -20.73
N ALA A 306 25.22 -16.33 -20.01
CA ALA A 306 24.28 -17.41 -19.77
C ALA A 306 24.20 -17.83 -18.28
N PRO A 307 24.10 -16.89 -17.32
CA PRO A 307 24.14 -17.24 -15.90
C PRO A 307 22.96 -18.12 -15.46
N LEU A 308 23.20 -18.97 -14.47
CA LEU A 308 22.11 -19.47 -13.63
C LEU A 308 21.65 -18.32 -12.72
N ILE A 309 20.34 -18.10 -12.67
CA ILE A 309 19.70 -17.13 -11.79
C ILE A 309 18.85 -17.91 -10.78
N ILE A 310 19.37 -18.13 -9.57
CA ILE A 310 18.65 -18.85 -8.51
C ILE A 310 17.50 -17.98 -8.00
N ARG A 311 16.29 -18.53 -7.94
CA ARG A 311 15.09 -17.83 -7.47
C ARG A 311 14.55 -18.41 -6.15
N PRO A 312 14.71 -17.71 -5.02
CA PRO A 312 13.79 -17.82 -3.89
C PRO A 312 12.44 -17.15 -4.19
N ASP A 313 11.34 -17.73 -3.71
CA ASP A 313 9.95 -17.30 -3.94
C ASP A 313 9.07 -17.40 -2.68
N SER A 314 9.69 -17.48 -1.49
CA SER A 314 9.00 -17.60 -0.20
C SER A 314 9.90 -17.16 0.98
N GLY A 315 9.29 -17.00 2.17
CA GLY A 315 9.97 -16.61 3.40
C GLY A 315 10.05 -15.09 3.62
N ASN A 316 10.88 -14.63 4.57
CA ASN A 316 11.17 -13.20 4.70
C ASN A 316 12.10 -12.78 3.55
N PRO A 317 11.73 -11.80 2.68
CA PRO A 317 12.54 -11.47 1.51
C PRO A 317 13.97 -10.99 1.82
N LEU A 318 14.17 -10.21 2.88
CA LEU A 318 15.50 -9.72 3.26
C LEU A 318 16.36 -10.85 3.82
N ASP A 319 15.85 -11.59 4.80
CA ASP A 319 16.61 -12.64 5.48
C ASP A 319 16.96 -13.80 4.52
N THR A 320 16.02 -14.14 3.63
CA THR A 320 16.20 -15.20 2.62
C THR A 320 17.25 -14.81 1.60
N VAL A 321 17.19 -13.60 1.02
CA VAL A 321 18.21 -13.10 0.08
C VAL A 321 19.60 -13.08 0.73
N LEU A 322 19.73 -12.57 1.95
CA LEU A 322 21.00 -12.54 2.66
C LEU A 322 21.55 -13.95 2.92
N LYS A 323 20.72 -14.87 3.41
CA LYS A 323 21.15 -16.25 3.72
C LYS A 323 21.48 -17.06 2.46
N VAL A 324 20.75 -16.87 1.36
CA VAL A 324 21.09 -17.44 0.05
C VAL A 324 22.45 -16.93 -0.44
N LEU A 325 22.67 -15.60 -0.43
CA LEU A 325 23.95 -15.03 -0.82
C LEU A 325 25.12 -15.54 0.05
N ASP A 326 24.93 -15.63 1.37
CA ASP A 326 25.94 -16.15 2.30
C ASP A 326 26.22 -17.67 2.13
N ILE A 327 25.25 -18.47 1.66
CA ILE A 327 25.46 -19.87 1.27
C ILE A 327 26.24 -19.93 -0.04
N LEU A 328 25.75 -19.28 -1.09
CA LEU A 328 26.40 -19.28 -2.41
C LEU A 328 27.83 -18.74 -2.32
N GLY A 329 28.07 -17.72 -1.49
CA GLY A 329 29.38 -17.16 -1.24
C GLY A 329 30.39 -18.08 -0.53
N LYS A 330 29.93 -19.19 0.07
CA LYS A 330 30.79 -20.25 0.62
C LYS A 330 31.03 -21.39 -0.39
N LYS A 331 30.12 -21.60 -1.33
CA LYS A 331 30.16 -22.71 -2.31
C LYS A 331 30.82 -22.31 -3.65
N PHE A 332 30.76 -21.02 -3.99
CA PHE A 332 31.27 -20.43 -5.24
C PHE A 332 32.35 -19.37 -4.97
N PRO A 333 33.30 -19.17 -5.89
CA PRO A 333 34.38 -18.20 -5.71
C PRO A 333 33.85 -16.77 -5.78
N VAL A 334 33.81 -16.10 -4.63
CA VAL A 334 33.44 -14.67 -4.51
C VAL A 334 34.64 -13.78 -4.78
N THR A 335 34.43 -12.69 -5.50
CA THR A 335 35.39 -11.58 -5.63
C THR A 335 34.91 -10.37 -4.83
N GLU A 336 35.83 -9.47 -4.50
CA GLU A 336 35.50 -8.13 -4.01
C GLU A 336 35.65 -7.14 -5.18
N ASN A 337 34.62 -6.33 -5.43
CA ASN A 337 34.63 -5.34 -6.50
C ASN A 337 35.37 -4.05 -6.08
N SER A 338 35.53 -3.11 -7.01
CA SER A 338 36.27 -1.85 -6.79
C SER A 338 35.67 -0.91 -5.72
N LYS A 339 34.48 -1.23 -5.18
CA LYS A 339 33.80 -0.51 -4.09
C LYS A 339 33.88 -1.22 -2.74
N GLY A 340 34.53 -2.38 -2.65
CA GLY A 340 34.63 -3.16 -1.42
C GLY A 340 33.37 -3.96 -1.10
N TYR A 341 32.65 -4.45 -2.12
CA TYR A 341 31.47 -5.31 -1.97
C TYR A 341 31.68 -6.67 -2.63
N LYS A 342 31.13 -7.71 -2.00
CA LYS A 342 31.17 -9.08 -2.49
C LYS A 342 30.35 -9.25 -3.77
N LEU A 343 30.92 -9.96 -4.73
CA LEU A 343 30.35 -10.26 -6.04
C LEU A 343 30.48 -11.77 -6.30
N LEU A 344 29.34 -12.40 -6.62
CA LEU A 344 29.26 -13.77 -7.11
C LEU A 344 29.92 -13.89 -8.49
N PRO A 345 30.47 -15.07 -8.84
CA PRO A 345 31.08 -15.26 -10.16
C PRO A 345 30.04 -15.00 -11.27
N PRO A 346 30.44 -14.49 -12.45
CA PRO A 346 29.52 -13.91 -13.42
C PRO A 346 28.47 -14.88 -13.97
N TYR A 347 28.73 -16.19 -13.93
CA TYR A 347 27.80 -17.26 -14.30
C TYR A 347 26.70 -17.57 -13.27
N LEU A 348 26.67 -16.87 -12.12
CA LEU A 348 25.71 -17.13 -11.04
C LEU A 348 25.14 -15.81 -10.48
N ARG A 349 23.81 -15.70 -10.47
CA ARG A 349 23.05 -14.56 -9.93
C ARG A 349 21.83 -15.06 -9.14
N VAL A 350 21.13 -14.12 -8.49
CA VAL A 350 19.89 -14.39 -7.74
C VAL A 350 18.77 -13.49 -8.25
N ILE A 351 17.53 -13.96 -8.24
CA ILE A 351 16.33 -13.13 -8.42
C ILE A 351 15.33 -13.36 -7.29
N GLN A 352 15.03 -12.30 -6.52
CA GLN A 352 13.96 -12.37 -5.51
C GLN A 352 12.62 -12.07 -6.19
N GLY A 353 11.73 -13.07 -6.28
CA GLY A 353 10.42 -12.94 -6.95
C GLY A 353 9.25 -12.63 -6.03
N ASP A 354 9.32 -13.09 -4.78
CA ASP A 354 8.24 -12.97 -3.80
C ASP A 354 8.38 -11.73 -2.88
N GLY A 355 7.24 -11.25 -2.38
CA GLY A 355 7.16 -10.19 -1.37
C GLY A 355 7.56 -8.78 -1.84
N VAL A 356 8.11 -8.63 -3.05
CA VAL A 356 8.73 -7.38 -3.52
C VAL A 356 7.68 -6.28 -3.80
N ASP A 357 7.54 -5.36 -2.85
CA ASP A 357 7.07 -3.99 -3.09
C ASP A 357 8.18 -2.94 -2.85
N ILE A 358 7.92 -1.68 -3.21
CA ILE A 358 8.88 -0.57 -3.10
C ILE A 358 9.54 -0.40 -1.72
N ASN A 359 8.87 -0.77 -0.62
CA ASN A 359 9.42 -0.67 0.73
C ASN A 359 10.35 -1.86 1.02
N THR A 360 9.91 -3.08 0.69
CA THR A 360 10.72 -4.30 0.85
C THR A 360 11.94 -4.28 -0.07
N LEU A 361 11.83 -3.75 -1.30
CA LEU A 361 12.94 -3.52 -2.22
C LEU A 361 14.03 -2.67 -1.56
N GLN A 362 13.62 -1.53 -0.97
CA GLN A 362 14.50 -0.63 -0.22
C GLN A 362 15.11 -1.31 1.02
N GLU A 363 14.39 -2.20 1.69
CA GLU A 363 14.90 -2.96 2.84
C GLU A 363 15.94 -4.01 2.41
N ILE A 364 15.70 -4.74 1.31
CA ILE A 364 16.61 -5.76 0.79
C ILE A 364 17.93 -5.12 0.33
N VAL A 365 17.89 -4.06 -0.49
CA VAL A 365 19.13 -3.44 -1.01
C VAL A 365 19.96 -2.75 0.08
N GLU A 366 19.32 -2.18 1.10
CA GLU A 366 20.02 -1.63 2.27
C GLU A 366 20.64 -2.74 3.12
N GLY A 367 19.92 -3.84 3.38
CA GLY A 367 20.46 -4.99 4.10
C GLY A 367 21.63 -5.66 3.37
N MET A 368 21.54 -5.82 2.04
CA MET A 368 22.65 -6.30 1.20
C MET A 368 23.89 -5.40 1.33
N LYS A 369 23.71 -4.06 1.21
CA LYS A 369 24.78 -3.08 1.38
C LYS A 369 25.43 -3.19 2.77
N GLN A 370 24.63 -3.26 3.84
CA GLN A 370 25.13 -3.43 5.21
C GLN A 370 25.94 -4.72 5.38
N LYS A 371 25.50 -5.82 4.74
CA LYS A 371 26.22 -7.11 4.71
C LYS A 371 27.33 -7.19 3.65
N LYS A 372 27.71 -6.07 3.03
CA LYS A 372 28.76 -5.99 2.01
C LYS A 372 28.53 -6.92 0.81
N TRP A 373 27.29 -7.01 0.33
CA TRP A 373 26.92 -7.67 -0.92
C TRP A 373 26.58 -6.61 -1.97
N SER A 374 27.13 -6.73 -3.18
CA SER A 374 26.81 -5.80 -4.27
C SER A 374 25.40 -6.04 -4.83
N ILE A 375 24.71 -4.98 -5.27
CA ILE A 375 23.41 -5.12 -5.96
C ILE A 375 23.56 -5.76 -7.34
N GLU A 376 24.78 -5.79 -7.91
CA GLU A 376 25.11 -6.56 -9.13
C GLU A 376 24.61 -8.02 -9.05
N ASN A 377 24.66 -8.63 -7.87
CA ASN A 377 24.30 -10.03 -7.61
C ASN A 377 22.82 -10.36 -7.79
N VAL A 378 21.93 -9.39 -7.52
CA VAL A 378 20.49 -9.62 -7.35
C VAL A 378 19.68 -8.79 -8.34
N SER A 379 18.72 -9.42 -9.01
CA SER A 379 17.59 -8.75 -9.65
C SER A 379 16.30 -9.04 -8.87
N PHE A 380 15.23 -8.32 -9.17
CA PHE A 380 13.96 -8.44 -8.47
C PHE A 380 12.83 -8.71 -9.45
N GLY A 381 11.97 -9.67 -9.13
CA GLY A 381 10.66 -9.81 -9.76
C GLY A 381 9.61 -9.15 -8.88
N SER A 382 8.63 -8.44 -9.46
CA SER A 382 7.49 -7.93 -8.70
C SER A 382 6.20 -8.11 -9.49
N GLY A 383 5.21 -8.73 -8.83
CA GLY A 383 3.91 -9.05 -9.42
C GLY A 383 2.81 -8.07 -8.99
N GLY A 384 1.91 -8.54 -8.13
CA GLY A 384 0.75 -7.76 -7.68
C GLY A 384 1.12 -6.42 -7.01
N ALA A 385 2.28 -6.30 -6.39
CA ALA A 385 2.74 -5.03 -5.81
C ALA A 385 3.14 -3.97 -6.86
N LEU A 386 3.66 -4.40 -8.01
CA LEU A 386 4.04 -3.52 -9.12
C LEU A 386 2.82 -3.05 -9.91
N LEU A 387 1.89 -3.97 -10.23
CA LEU A 387 0.78 -3.70 -11.15
C LEU A 387 -0.62 -3.59 -10.53
N GLN A 388 -0.87 -4.08 -9.30
CA GLN A 388 -2.24 -4.16 -8.75
C GLN A 388 -2.42 -3.46 -7.38
N LYS A 389 -1.41 -3.42 -6.51
CA LYS A 389 -1.47 -2.82 -5.15
C LYS A 389 -1.38 -1.29 -5.17
N LEU A 390 -2.03 -0.67 -6.15
CA LEU A 390 -2.00 0.76 -6.45
C LEU A 390 -3.43 1.30 -6.54
N THR A 391 -3.64 2.55 -6.14
CA THR A 391 -4.97 3.20 -6.20
C THR A 391 -4.84 4.65 -6.67
N ARG A 392 -5.92 5.19 -7.25
CA ARG A 392 -6.00 6.60 -7.71
C ARG A 392 -5.58 7.62 -6.63
N ASP A 393 -5.82 7.30 -5.35
CA ASP A 393 -5.47 8.16 -4.22
C ASP A 393 -4.03 8.00 -3.70
N LEU A 394 -3.21 7.13 -4.29
CA LEU A 394 -1.77 7.10 -4.03
C LEU A 394 -1.09 8.41 -4.45
N LEU A 395 -1.45 8.91 -5.63
CA LEU A 395 -0.99 10.18 -6.22
C LEU A 395 -2.08 11.28 -6.22
N ASN A 396 -3.26 10.96 -5.70
CA ASN A 396 -4.46 11.80 -5.71
C ASN A 396 -4.81 12.36 -7.10
N CYS A 397 -4.71 11.50 -8.13
CA CYS A 397 -5.13 11.79 -9.50
C CYS A 397 -6.59 12.23 -9.53
N SER A 398 -6.87 13.38 -10.12
CA SER A 398 -8.18 14.03 -10.04
C SER A 398 -8.46 14.95 -11.24
N PHE A 399 -9.64 14.79 -11.82
CA PHE A 399 -10.18 15.68 -12.86
C PHE A 399 -11.20 16.68 -12.28
N LYS A 400 -11.17 17.96 -12.63
CA LYS A 400 -12.12 18.98 -12.12
C LYS A 400 -12.41 20.05 -13.16
N CYS A 401 -13.63 20.59 -13.15
CA CYS A 401 -13.94 21.84 -13.85
C CYS A 401 -13.28 23.02 -13.11
N SER A 402 -12.64 23.91 -13.87
CA SER A 402 -12.03 25.14 -13.38
C SER A 402 -12.53 26.41 -14.08
N TYR A 403 -13.16 26.28 -15.25
CA TYR A 403 -13.68 27.43 -16.01
C TYR A 403 -14.96 27.06 -16.76
N VAL A 404 -15.92 27.98 -16.78
CA VAL A 404 -17.13 27.87 -17.60
C VAL A 404 -17.38 29.18 -18.35
N VAL A 405 -18.11 29.13 -19.46
CA VAL A 405 -18.70 30.31 -20.09
C VAL A 405 -20.22 30.18 -20.00
N THR A 406 -20.87 31.12 -19.33
CA THR A 406 -22.33 31.14 -19.10
C THR A 406 -22.85 32.54 -19.41
N ASN A 407 -23.93 32.66 -20.19
CA ASN A 407 -24.43 33.94 -20.71
C ASN A 407 -23.34 34.76 -21.46
N GLY A 408 -22.42 34.08 -22.14
CA GLY A 408 -21.29 34.71 -22.82
C GLY A 408 -20.15 35.20 -21.91
N LEU A 409 -20.29 35.09 -20.59
CA LEU A 409 -19.27 35.52 -19.62
C LEU A 409 -18.45 34.33 -19.12
N GLY A 410 -17.13 34.46 -19.19
CA GLY A 410 -16.18 33.49 -18.61
C GLY A 410 -16.08 33.62 -17.10
N ILE A 411 -16.23 32.51 -16.38
CA ILE A 411 -16.24 32.46 -14.91
C ILE A 411 -15.22 31.42 -14.43
N ASN A 412 -14.32 31.85 -13.53
CA ASN A 412 -13.41 30.96 -12.82
C ASN A 412 -14.18 30.21 -11.73
N VAL A 413 -14.30 28.89 -11.86
CA VAL A 413 -14.98 28.02 -10.89
C VAL A 413 -13.97 27.15 -10.15
N PHE A 414 -14.30 26.76 -8.92
CA PHE A 414 -13.48 25.89 -8.09
C PHE A 414 -14.30 25.30 -6.94
N LYS A 415 -13.76 24.25 -6.30
CA LYS A 415 -14.23 23.79 -5.00
C LYS A 415 -13.18 24.07 -3.93
N ASP A 416 -13.60 24.42 -2.72
CA ASP A 416 -12.72 24.60 -1.56
C ASP A 416 -13.41 24.05 -0.29
N PRO A 417 -13.31 22.73 -0.04
CA PRO A 417 -14.02 22.10 1.09
C PRO A 417 -13.39 22.48 2.44
N VAL A 418 -14.15 23.18 3.28
CA VAL A 418 -13.71 23.67 4.61
C VAL A 418 -13.04 22.57 5.46
N ALA A 419 -13.54 21.34 5.42
CA ALA A 419 -13.02 20.22 6.20
C ALA A 419 -11.76 19.54 5.62
N ASP A 420 -11.33 19.87 4.39
CA ASP A 420 -10.14 19.29 3.76
C ASP A 420 -9.53 20.24 2.71
N PRO A 421 -8.66 21.18 3.12
CA PRO A 421 -8.00 22.12 2.21
C PRO A 421 -7.15 21.46 1.12
N ASN A 422 -6.72 20.20 1.28
CA ASN A 422 -6.04 19.44 0.22
C ASN A 422 -6.96 19.14 -0.97
N LYS A 423 -8.28 19.27 -0.80
CA LYS A 423 -9.26 19.06 -1.86
C LYS A 423 -9.61 20.35 -2.63
N ARG A 424 -9.02 21.50 -2.28
CA ARG A 424 -9.14 22.74 -3.06
C ARG A 424 -8.72 22.51 -4.51
N SER A 425 -9.49 23.00 -5.48
CA SER A 425 -9.14 22.92 -6.91
C SER A 425 -8.58 24.25 -7.44
N LYS A 426 -7.86 24.16 -8.55
CA LYS A 426 -7.39 25.29 -9.34
C LYS A 426 -8.55 26.06 -9.96
N LYS A 427 -8.28 27.31 -10.37
CA LYS A 427 -9.24 28.27 -10.91
C LYS A 427 -8.96 28.66 -12.36
N GLY A 428 -10.01 28.85 -13.15
CA GLY A 428 -9.95 29.43 -14.49
C GLY A 428 -9.28 28.54 -15.55
N ARG A 429 -8.91 29.17 -16.67
CA ARG A 429 -8.08 28.54 -17.71
C ARG A 429 -6.67 28.31 -17.16
N LEU A 430 -6.12 27.13 -17.42
CA LEU A 430 -4.81 26.68 -16.94
C LEU A 430 -3.81 26.52 -18.08
N SER A 431 -2.53 26.69 -17.74
CA SER A 431 -1.38 26.41 -18.61
C SER A 431 -0.19 25.97 -17.75
N LEU A 432 0.73 25.18 -18.32
CA LEU A 432 1.89 24.64 -17.62
C LEU A 432 3.17 25.25 -18.21
N HIS A 433 4.03 25.80 -17.36
CA HIS A 433 5.24 26.52 -17.80
C HIS A 433 6.47 26.05 -17.04
N ARG A 434 7.67 26.36 -17.55
CA ARG A 434 8.90 26.30 -16.76
C ARG A 434 9.11 27.61 -16.00
N THR A 435 9.62 27.52 -14.77
CA THR A 435 10.10 28.68 -14.01
C THR A 435 11.50 29.07 -14.46
N PRO A 436 11.99 30.29 -14.13
CA PRO A 436 13.38 30.69 -14.41
C PRO A 436 14.44 29.76 -13.78
N ALA A 437 14.08 29.00 -12.75
CA ALA A 437 14.95 28.00 -12.11
C ALA A 437 14.85 26.59 -12.75
N GLY A 438 14.11 26.42 -13.85
CA GLY A 438 13.94 25.15 -14.58
C GLY A 438 12.80 24.25 -14.08
N ASN A 439 12.26 24.51 -12.88
CA ASN A 439 11.11 23.81 -12.29
C ASN A 439 9.80 24.04 -13.06
N PHE A 440 8.71 23.37 -12.68
CA PHE A 440 7.39 23.54 -13.30
C PHE A 440 6.44 24.41 -12.48
N VAL A 441 5.59 25.19 -13.16
CA VAL A 441 4.50 25.95 -12.54
C VAL A 441 3.23 25.89 -13.40
N THR A 442 2.08 25.66 -12.75
CA THR A 442 0.77 25.82 -13.38
C THR A 442 0.25 27.23 -13.12
N LEU A 443 0.07 28.00 -14.18
CA LEU A 443 -0.57 29.32 -14.10
C LEU A 443 -2.09 29.15 -14.17
N GLU A 444 -2.78 29.78 -13.22
CA GLU A 444 -4.23 29.74 -13.06
C GLU A 444 -4.88 31.03 -13.61
N GLU A 445 -6.21 31.04 -13.71
CA GLU A 445 -7.00 32.24 -14.03
C GLU A 445 -6.67 32.88 -15.40
N GLY A 446 -6.14 32.11 -16.36
CA GLY A 446 -5.74 32.59 -17.67
C GLY A 446 -4.38 33.30 -17.73
N LYS A 447 -3.62 33.36 -16.63
CA LYS A 447 -2.36 34.11 -16.55
C LYS A 447 -1.24 33.63 -17.48
N GLY A 448 -1.38 32.46 -18.10
CA GLY A 448 -0.52 32.03 -19.21
C GLY A 448 -0.59 32.96 -20.43
N ASP A 449 -1.73 33.61 -20.67
CA ASP A 449 -1.92 34.56 -21.76
C ASP A 449 -1.13 35.88 -21.55
N LEU A 450 -0.47 36.06 -20.39
CA LEU A 450 0.46 37.17 -20.12
C LEU A 450 1.89 36.89 -20.62
N GLU A 451 2.18 35.64 -21.03
CA GLU A 451 3.46 35.18 -21.60
C GLU A 451 4.72 35.35 -20.68
N GLU A 452 4.53 35.75 -19.42
CA GLU A 452 5.61 36.00 -18.42
C GLU A 452 6.52 34.80 -18.14
N TYR A 453 6.04 33.57 -18.36
CA TYR A 453 6.77 32.31 -18.10
C TYR A 453 7.14 31.53 -19.38
N GLY A 454 7.03 32.18 -20.54
CA GLY A 454 7.30 31.57 -21.84
C GLY A 454 6.11 30.76 -22.37
N HIS A 455 6.41 29.62 -23.02
CA HIS A 455 5.42 28.84 -23.75
C HIS A 455 4.71 27.81 -22.87
N ASP A 456 3.39 27.66 -23.09
CA ASP A 456 2.62 26.57 -22.50
C ASP A 456 3.12 25.20 -23.00
N LEU A 457 3.42 24.31 -22.07
CA LEU A 457 3.91 22.95 -22.29
C LEU A 457 2.75 21.98 -22.61
N LEU A 458 1.49 22.41 -22.49
CA LEU A 458 0.32 21.63 -22.89
C LEU A 458 0.09 21.74 -24.41
N HIS A 459 0.29 20.65 -25.13
CA HIS A 459 0.02 20.57 -26.57
C HIS A 459 -1.35 19.97 -26.85
N THR A 460 -2.07 20.46 -27.87
CA THR A 460 -3.30 19.82 -28.37
C THR A 460 -2.97 18.42 -28.89
N VAL A 461 -3.42 17.39 -28.18
CA VAL A 461 -3.25 15.97 -28.52
C VAL A 461 -4.50 15.36 -29.13
N PHE A 462 -5.68 15.95 -28.89
CA PHE A 462 -6.94 15.54 -29.49
C PHE A 462 -7.80 16.76 -29.82
N LYS A 463 -8.46 16.74 -30.98
CA LYS A 463 -9.45 17.75 -31.36
C LYS A 463 -10.49 17.16 -32.31
N ASN A 464 -11.77 17.33 -31.98
CA ASN A 464 -12.93 17.00 -32.83
C ASN A 464 -12.86 15.57 -33.41
N GLY A 465 -12.72 14.57 -32.52
CA GLY A 465 -12.60 13.15 -32.88
C GLY A 465 -11.25 12.71 -33.46
N LYS A 466 -10.27 13.59 -33.59
CA LYS A 466 -8.96 13.28 -34.20
C LYS A 466 -7.84 13.41 -33.17
N VAL A 467 -6.94 12.44 -33.13
CA VAL A 467 -5.65 12.57 -32.43
C VAL A 467 -4.76 13.47 -33.29
N THR A 468 -4.28 14.57 -32.73
CA THR A 468 -3.53 15.62 -33.45
C THR A 468 -2.03 15.57 -33.18
N LYS A 469 -1.60 14.92 -32.11
CA LYS A 469 -0.20 14.64 -31.78
C LYS A 469 -0.11 13.26 -31.13
N SER A 470 0.89 12.48 -31.50
CA SER A 470 1.21 11.19 -30.89
C SER A 470 2.70 11.11 -30.61
N TYR A 471 3.06 10.30 -29.61
CA TYR A 471 4.41 10.06 -29.14
C TYR A 471 4.73 8.58 -29.37
N SER A 472 5.90 8.29 -29.93
CA SER A 472 6.48 6.94 -30.00
C SER A 472 6.93 6.48 -28.61
N PHE A 473 7.13 5.17 -28.41
CA PHE A 473 7.57 4.66 -27.11
C PHE A 473 9.05 4.97 -26.81
N ASP A 474 9.86 5.18 -27.85
CA ASP A 474 11.30 5.53 -27.74
C ASP A 474 11.58 7.03 -27.78
N GLU A 475 10.58 7.86 -28.11
CA GLU A 475 10.72 9.32 -28.09
C GLU A 475 11.29 9.74 -26.72
N PRO A 476 12.23 10.71 -26.68
CA PRO A 476 13.02 10.96 -25.50
C PRO A 476 12.16 11.40 -24.32
N ARG A 477 11.78 10.41 -23.51
CA ARG A 477 11.34 10.53 -22.12
C ARG A 477 12.32 11.54 -21.51
N PRO A 478 11.89 12.70 -20.98
CA PRO A 478 12.81 13.81 -20.63
C PRO A 478 14.00 13.46 -19.72
N TRP A 479 13.94 12.31 -19.04
CA TRP A 479 15.07 11.66 -18.37
C TRP A 479 16.28 11.33 -19.27
N ASN A 480 16.12 11.06 -20.57
CA ASN A 480 17.26 10.80 -21.47
C ASN A 480 17.90 12.06 -22.06
N ALA A 481 17.19 13.20 -22.09
CA ALA A 481 17.60 14.38 -22.87
C ALA A 481 18.24 15.50 -22.03
N GLN A 482 18.06 15.50 -20.70
CA GLN A 482 18.79 16.41 -19.80
C GLN A 482 19.94 15.72 -19.03
N ASP A 483 19.99 14.38 -19.05
CA ASP A 483 20.87 13.59 -18.17
C ASP A 483 22.24 13.23 -18.80
N SER A 484 22.52 13.73 -20.01
CA SER A 484 23.91 13.82 -20.51
C SER A 484 24.76 14.86 -19.77
N SER A 485 24.17 15.58 -18.81
CA SER A 485 24.86 16.43 -17.83
C SER A 485 24.94 15.81 -16.42
N GLY A 486 24.33 14.63 -16.21
CA GLY A 486 24.31 13.92 -14.93
C GLY A 486 23.64 14.66 -13.77
N ASN A 487 22.88 15.74 -14.01
CA ASN A 487 22.47 16.66 -12.95
C ASN A 487 21.39 16.11 -12.00
N GLU A 488 20.43 15.30 -12.46
CA GLU A 488 19.41 14.73 -11.56
C GLU A 488 20.02 13.63 -10.67
N PHE A 489 20.90 12.79 -11.24
CA PHE A 489 21.71 11.86 -10.44
C PHE A 489 22.70 12.57 -9.53
N SER A 490 23.27 13.71 -9.94
CA SER A 490 24.13 14.51 -9.08
C SER A 490 23.36 15.14 -7.93
N GLN A 491 22.10 15.55 -8.10
CA GLN A 491 21.23 15.96 -7.00
C GLN A 491 20.91 14.80 -6.05
N ILE A 492 20.57 13.60 -6.57
CA ILE A 492 20.37 12.40 -5.73
C ILE A 492 21.65 12.04 -4.96
N LEU A 493 22.83 12.23 -5.58
CA LEU A 493 24.12 12.09 -4.93
C LEU A 493 24.35 13.18 -3.87
N GLU A 494 24.08 14.45 -4.14
CA GLU A 494 24.25 15.56 -3.18
C GLU A 494 23.34 15.41 -1.95
N GLU A 495 22.06 15.07 -2.14
CA GLU A 495 21.11 14.80 -1.05
C GLU A 495 21.50 13.54 -0.26
N GLY A 496 21.98 12.49 -0.94
CA GLY A 496 22.54 11.30 -0.30
C GLY A 496 23.82 11.57 0.51
N PHE A 497 24.70 12.44 0.01
CA PHE A 497 25.93 12.86 0.68
C PHE A 497 25.67 13.75 1.90
N GLN A 498 24.61 14.58 1.88
CA GLN A 498 24.20 15.33 3.08
C GLN A 498 23.72 14.39 4.21
N CYS A 499 23.01 13.31 3.88
CA CYS A 499 22.52 12.37 4.88
C CYS A 499 23.66 11.51 5.50
N THR A 500 24.64 11.09 4.69
CA THR A 500 25.79 10.30 5.18
C THR A 500 26.81 11.10 5.99
N ARG A 501 26.85 12.44 5.88
CA ARG A 501 27.68 13.28 6.77
C ARG A 501 27.20 13.33 8.23
N TYR A 502 25.97 12.92 8.53
CA TYR A 502 25.42 13.00 9.89
C TYR A 502 25.59 11.72 10.75
N HIS A 503 26.11 10.62 10.20
CA HIS A 503 26.29 9.34 10.93
C HIS A 503 27.68 8.72 10.81
N GLY A 504 28.73 9.53 10.66
CA GLY A 504 30.12 9.07 10.73
C GLY A 504 31.04 10.09 11.38
N LYS A 505 31.67 9.69 12.51
CA LYS A 505 32.62 10.47 13.35
C LYS A 505 32.02 11.55 14.25
N LEU A 506 31.44 11.12 15.36
CA LEU A 506 31.63 11.83 16.63
C LEU A 506 33.07 11.55 17.09
N GLY A 507 33.98 12.48 16.76
CA GLY A 507 35.40 12.40 17.09
C GLY A 507 36.00 13.79 17.01
N THR A 508 35.98 14.51 18.13
CA THR A 508 36.72 15.74 18.46
C THR A 508 37.50 16.39 17.31
N THR A 509 36.95 17.43 16.67
CA THR A 509 37.72 18.44 15.88
C THR A 509 36.92 19.67 15.39
N CYS A 510 35.60 19.75 15.59
CA CYS A 510 34.81 20.91 15.11
C CYS A 510 34.87 22.18 15.98
N LEU A 511 35.55 22.16 17.14
CA LEU A 511 35.74 23.37 17.95
C LEU A 511 36.98 24.19 17.50
N ASP A 512 38.05 23.51 17.07
CA ASP A 512 39.30 24.17 16.68
C ASP A 512 39.21 24.89 15.34
N TYR A 513 38.41 24.37 14.40
CA TYR A 513 38.19 25.04 13.11
C TYR A 513 37.33 26.31 13.24
N ALA A 514 36.48 26.41 14.28
CA ALA A 514 35.69 27.59 14.58
C ALA A 514 36.49 28.67 15.35
N LEU A 515 37.59 28.30 16.02
CA LEU A 515 38.45 29.22 16.78
C LEU A 515 39.70 29.66 16.00
N GLY A 516 40.13 28.93 14.96
CA GLY A 516 41.29 29.26 14.14
C GLY A 516 41.16 30.56 13.32
N GLU A 517 39.99 30.78 12.69
CA GLU A 517 39.75 31.93 11.77
C GLU A 517 39.63 33.29 12.49
N VAL A 518 39.45 33.31 13.82
CA VAL A 518 39.35 34.57 14.59
C VAL A 518 40.73 35.22 14.82
N SER A 519 41.82 34.50 14.54
CA SER A 519 43.20 34.95 14.81
C SER A 519 43.87 35.75 13.67
N ARG A 520 43.24 35.86 12.49
CA ARG A 520 43.90 36.37 11.25
C ARG A 520 43.26 37.60 10.57
N ILE A 521 42.63 38.51 11.33
CA ILE A 521 42.33 39.87 10.82
C ILE A 521 42.84 40.94 11.79
N ARG A 522 44.06 41.44 11.53
CA ARG A 522 44.59 42.69 12.12
C ARG A 522 44.59 43.81 11.08
N THR A 523 43.56 44.64 11.07
CA THR A 523 43.63 46.02 10.55
C THR A 523 42.63 46.92 11.30
N PRO A 524 43.03 48.13 11.74
CA PRO A 524 42.19 48.97 12.58
C PRO A 524 41.31 49.93 11.75
N VAL A 525 40.00 49.93 12.00
CA VAL A 525 39.10 50.99 11.52
C VAL A 525 38.24 51.51 12.69
N LYS A 526 38.30 52.81 12.92
CA LYS A 526 37.51 53.52 13.95
C LYS A 526 36.09 53.74 13.44
N GLY A 527 35.06 53.48 14.25
CA GLY A 527 33.68 53.87 13.92
C GLY A 527 32.61 53.09 14.70
N THR A 528 31.76 53.81 15.44
CA THR A 528 30.71 53.25 16.29
C THR A 528 29.45 52.88 15.49
N GLN A 529 29.36 51.66 14.93
CA GLN A 529 28.08 51.14 14.39
C GLN A 529 27.92 49.60 14.27
N SER A 530 28.74 48.79 14.95
CA SER A 530 28.83 47.33 14.68
C SER A 530 28.07 46.37 15.62
N ALA A 531 27.40 46.86 16.68
CA ALA A 531 26.68 45.98 17.62
C ALA A 531 25.38 45.36 17.03
N ARG A 532 24.61 46.13 16.25
CA ARG A 532 23.33 45.67 15.66
C ARG A 532 23.51 44.57 14.60
N HIS A 533 24.57 44.63 13.80
CA HIS A 533 24.82 43.64 12.75
C HIS A 533 25.22 42.25 13.29
N ARG A 534 25.80 42.16 14.50
CA ARG A 534 26.16 40.87 15.11
C ARG A 534 24.96 40.14 15.73
N LEU A 535 23.98 40.88 16.26
CA LEU A 535 22.73 40.33 16.80
C LEU A 535 21.83 39.75 15.69
N LEU A 536 21.66 40.49 14.59
CA LEU A 536 20.86 40.03 13.44
C LEU A 536 21.41 38.73 12.82
N TRP A 537 22.74 38.53 12.83
CA TRP A 537 23.35 37.31 12.31
C TRP A 537 23.13 36.10 13.24
N LEU A 538 23.10 36.33 14.56
CA LEU A 538 22.80 35.29 15.55
C LEU A 538 21.32 34.88 15.51
N GLU A 539 20.40 35.85 15.37
CA GLU A 539 18.96 35.58 15.18
C GLU A 539 18.72 34.74 13.93
N HIS A 540 19.38 35.06 12.81
CA HIS A 540 19.22 34.33 11.56
C HIS A 540 19.74 32.88 11.64
N ALA A 541 20.86 32.65 12.34
CA ALA A 541 21.40 31.31 12.58
C ALA A 541 20.51 30.45 13.51
N LEU A 542 19.88 31.06 14.52
CA LEU A 542 18.98 30.37 15.45
C LEU A 542 17.58 30.12 14.85
N LEU A 543 17.14 30.92 13.88
CA LEU A 543 15.90 30.71 13.13
C LEU A 543 15.96 29.50 12.20
N GLN A 544 17.14 29.15 11.64
CA GLN A 544 17.28 27.99 10.75
C GLN A 544 17.43 26.64 11.48
N THR A 545 17.79 26.63 12.77
CA THR A 545 17.95 25.38 13.56
C THR A 545 16.70 24.93 14.29
N GLY A 546 15.60 25.69 14.23
CA GLY A 546 14.26 25.24 14.61
C GLY A 546 13.93 25.16 16.11
N ILE A 547 14.80 25.67 16.99
CA ILE A 547 14.72 25.46 18.46
C ILE A 547 13.71 26.38 19.18
N LEU A 548 13.20 27.45 18.55
CA LEU A 548 12.23 28.37 19.15
C LEU A 548 10.95 28.52 18.32
N LYS A 549 9.88 27.84 18.75
CA LYS A 549 8.52 28.03 18.22
C LYS A 549 7.46 28.12 19.32
N ALA A 550 7.66 29.07 20.23
CA ALA A 550 6.62 29.60 21.11
C ALA A 550 6.84 31.10 21.32
N ILE A 551 5.76 31.86 21.52
CA ILE A 551 5.74 33.31 21.77
C ILE A 551 6.12 34.17 20.54
N TYR A 552 5.12 34.49 19.71
CA TYR A 552 4.81 35.88 19.33
C TYR A 552 3.43 35.93 18.65
N LEU A 553 2.44 36.51 19.32
CA LEU A 553 1.16 36.96 18.76
C LEU A 553 0.98 38.44 19.15
N PRO A 554 0.44 39.29 18.26
CA PRO A 554 0.48 40.74 18.43
C PRO A 554 -0.49 41.24 19.52
N ARG A 555 -0.14 42.39 20.11
CA ARG A 555 -0.89 43.02 21.20
C ARG A 555 -2.23 43.60 20.72
N SER A 556 -3.34 43.18 21.33
CA SER A 556 -4.46 44.07 21.62
C SER A 556 -5.34 43.55 22.76
N THR A 557 -5.64 44.47 23.69
CA THR A 557 -6.77 44.43 24.64
C THR A 557 -6.72 43.46 25.82
N THR A 558 -6.43 44.06 26.97
CA THR A 558 -6.53 43.60 28.36
C THR A 558 -7.73 42.72 28.72
N LEU A 559 -7.47 41.56 29.33
CA LEU A 559 -8.33 41.01 30.39
C LEU A 559 -7.46 40.34 31.47
N ARG A 560 -7.60 40.76 32.73
CA ARG A 560 -6.92 40.13 33.87
C ARG A 560 -7.79 39.01 34.43
N ILE A 561 -7.21 37.83 34.63
CA ILE A 561 -7.67 36.86 35.65
C ILE A 561 -6.42 36.43 36.42
N HIS A 562 -6.50 36.44 37.76
CA HIS A 562 -5.39 36.06 38.63
C HIS A 562 -5.41 34.54 38.92
N ILE A 563 -4.20 33.95 38.85
CA ILE A 563 -3.59 32.98 39.79
C ILE A 563 -4.47 31.81 40.30
N GLU A 564 -3.99 30.56 40.14
CA GLU A 564 -3.77 29.65 41.28
C GLU A 564 -2.89 28.41 40.98
N SER A 565 -2.15 27.98 42.01
CA SER A 565 -1.25 26.80 42.11
C SER A 565 0.04 26.78 41.26
N SER A 566 1.17 27.03 41.93
CA SER A 566 2.54 26.95 41.38
C SER A 566 3.30 25.67 41.79
N ASP A 567 2.60 24.68 42.35
CA ASP A 567 3.24 23.51 42.99
C ASP A 567 3.57 22.35 42.04
N ALA A 568 2.91 22.29 40.87
CA ALA A 568 3.17 21.23 39.88
C ALA A 568 4.58 21.31 39.26
N ILE A 569 5.12 22.51 39.10
CA ILE A 569 6.44 22.73 38.49
C ILE A 569 7.57 22.43 39.49
N LEU A 570 7.35 22.72 40.78
CA LEU A 570 8.35 22.49 41.83
C LEU A 570 8.52 20.99 42.18
N TRP A 571 7.49 20.17 41.94
CA TRP A 571 7.56 18.72 42.10
C TRP A 571 8.38 18.06 40.97
N ILE A 572 8.09 18.42 39.71
CA ILE A 572 8.77 17.88 38.52
C ILE A 572 10.29 18.16 38.57
N LEU A 573 10.70 19.35 39.01
CA LEU A 573 12.11 19.72 39.13
C LEU A 573 12.85 18.99 40.27
N LYS A 574 12.16 18.53 41.31
CA LYS A 574 12.78 17.77 42.42
C LYS A 574 12.95 16.28 42.11
N SER A 575 12.20 15.72 41.16
CA SER A 575 12.32 14.31 40.79
C SER A 575 13.45 13.99 39.81
N PHE A 576 14.09 15.00 39.19
CA PHE A 576 15.09 14.81 38.13
C PHE A 576 16.56 15.01 38.56
N MET A 577 16.84 15.39 39.81
CA MET A 577 18.20 15.77 40.25
C MET A 577 18.60 15.20 41.63
N CYS A 578 18.57 13.87 41.80
CA CYS A 578 19.20 13.26 42.98
C CYS A 578 19.68 11.81 42.77
N LYS A 579 20.95 11.68 42.35
CA LYS A 579 21.89 10.61 42.75
C LYS A 579 23.28 11.04 42.28
N HIS A 580 24.28 10.90 43.17
CA HIS A 580 25.58 11.61 43.13
C HIS A 580 25.44 13.12 43.43
N ASP A 581 26.18 13.75 44.35
CA ASP A 581 27.40 13.31 45.05
C ASP A 581 27.43 13.52 46.56
N ARG A 582 28.46 12.95 47.21
CA ARG A 582 28.83 13.19 48.61
C ARG A 582 29.70 14.45 48.71
N CYS A 583 29.53 15.23 49.76
CA CYS A 583 30.63 15.97 50.37
C CYS A 583 30.57 15.82 51.90
N GLU A 584 31.74 15.55 52.48
CA GLU A 584 32.02 15.53 53.91
C GLU A 584 32.08 17.01 54.41
N ALA A 585 32.17 17.36 55.70
CA ALA A 585 32.63 16.64 56.89
C ALA A 585 32.14 17.35 58.20
N LEU A 586 32.61 16.83 59.34
CA LEU A 586 32.73 17.45 60.68
C LEU A 586 31.59 17.28 61.71
N GLU A 587 31.73 16.20 62.48
CA GLU A 587 31.53 16.12 63.95
C GLU A 587 32.37 17.18 64.73
N PRO A 588 32.27 17.35 66.09
CA PRO A 588 31.78 16.41 67.13
C PRO A 588 30.96 16.99 68.31
N LEU A 589 30.39 16.12 69.17
CA LEU A 589 30.58 16.15 70.65
C LEU A 589 29.92 14.99 71.44
N LYS A 590 30.79 14.14 72.00
CA LYS A 590 30.72 13.21 73.16
C LYS A 590 29.50 13.24 74.11
N ALA A 591 29.03 12.04 74.53
CA ALA A 591 29.14 11.52 75.92
C ALA A 591 28.60 10.07 76.13
N THR A 592 29.48 9.16 76.58
CA THR A 592 29.38 8.02 77.56
C THR A 592 28.00 7.49 78.05
N ALA A 593 27.78 6.20 78.40
CA ALA A 593 28.68 5.14 78.91
C ALA A 593 28.18 3.65 78.78
N HIS A 594 29.10 2.67 78.95
CA HIS A 594 29.04 1.22 79.35
C HIS A 594 27.82 0.30 79.00
N GLN A 595 27.93 -0.89 78.35
CA GLN A 595 28.66 -2.18 78.63
C GLN A 595 27.98 -3.13 79.66
N PRO A 596 28.19 -4.49 79.66
CA PRO A 596 28.66 -5.41 78.58
C PRO A 596 28.09 -6.89 78.56
N SER A 597 28.41 -7.63 77.48
CA SER A 597 28.85 -9.08 77.41
C SER A 597 27.93 -10.33 77.56
N LEU A 598 28.46 -11.45 77.02
CA LEU A 598 28.15 -12.91 77.16
C LEU A 598 27.09 -13.50 76.18
N GLU A 599 27.46 -14.42 75.25
CA GLU A 599 27.67 -15.90 75.37
C GLU A 599 26.34 -16.70 75.56
N ALA A 600 26.16 -17.99 75.19
CA ALA A 600 26.72 -18.95 74.22
C ALA A 600 25.88 -20.27 74.29
N GLU A 601 26.16 -21.27 73.44
CA GLU A 601 25.71 -22.70 73.53
C GLU A 601 24.21 -23.06 73.25
N LYS A 602 23.92 -23.88 72.21
CA LYS A 602 23.78 -25.37 72.15
C LYS A 602 22.57 -25.98 72.89
N THR A 603 21.70 -26.72 72.19
CA THR A 603 21.72 -28.21 72.19
C THR A 603 20.60 -28.90 71.35
N THR A 604 21.00 -30.04 70.83
CA THR A 604 20.35 -31.12 70.06
C THR A 604 19.00 -31.66 70.58
N LYS A 605 18.15 -32.18 69.67
CA LYS A 605 17.51 -33.50 69.86
C LYS A 605 17.08 -34.22 68.56
N CYS A 606 17.43 -35.50 68.48
CA CYS A 606 16.89 -36.52 67.55
C CYS A 606 15.55 -37.04 68.13
N SER A 607 14.59 -37.68 67.44
CA SER A 607 14.61 -38.98 66.71
C SER A 607 13.22 -39.19 66.04
N LEU A 608 12.77 -40.32 65.47
CA LEU A 608 13.23 -41.73 65.38
C LEU A 608 12.68 -42.37 64.07
N ARG A 609 13.35 -43.43 63.59
CA ARG A 609 12.98 -44.38 62.51
C ARG A 609 11.87 -45.37 62.91
N HIS A 610 11.15 -45.97 61.95
CA HIS A 610 11.33 -47.40 61.55
C HIS A 610 10.54 -47.84 60.29
N GLU A 611 10.91 -49.00 59.76
CA GLU A 611 10.59 -49.54 58.42
C GLU A 611 9.59 -50.72 58.42
N SER A 612 8.94 -50.97 57.27
CA SER A 612 8.62 -52.31 56.68
C SER A 612 7.78 -52.12 55.41
N GLY A 613 7.71 -53.01 54.41
CA GLY A 613 8.47 -54.24 54.16
C GLY A 613 7.71 -55.26 53.27
N ASN A 614 8.07 -55.38 51.98
CA ASN A 614 7.80 -56.51 51.04
C ASN A 614 6.36 -57.00 50.76
N LYS A 615 5.96 -57.06 49.47
CA LYS A 615 5.88 -58.33 48.69
C LYS A 615 5.60 -58.16 47.17
N LYS A 616 6.19 -59.08 46.40
CA LYS A 616 6.10 -59.38 44.94
C LYS A 616 5.09 -60.53 44.71
N PRO A 617 4.95 -61.20 43.53
CA PRO A 617 5.16 -60.85 42.10
C PRO A 617 4.06 -61.38 41.12
N ARG A 618 4.20 -61.13 39.79
CA ARG A 618 3.92 -61.99 38.59
C ARG A 618 3.25 -61.20 37.44
N MET A 619 3.29 -61.59 36.15
CA MET A 619 4.30 -62.24 35.26
C MET A 619 3.70 -62.36 33.85
N THR A 620 4.48 -62.14 32.77
CA THR A 620 4.19 -62.55 31.35
C THR A 620 2.95 -61.92 30.66
N THR A 621 2.81 -61.72 29.35
CA THR A 621 3.45 -62.16 28.07
C THR A 621 3.47 -60.94 27.10
N ASN A 622 4.37 -60.69 26.12
CA ASN A 622 4.71 -61.37 24.84
C ASN A 622 3.50 -61.88 24.02
N SER A 623 3.36 -61.74 22.70
CA SER A 623 4.01 -60.98 21.61
C SER A 623 3.04 -61.04 20.38
N PRO A 624 3.33 -60.44 19.21
CA PRO A 624 2.32 -60.22 18.14
C PRO A 624 2.13 -61.41 17.18
N ALA A 625 1.04 -61.39 16.40
CA ALA A 625 0.87 -62.25 15.23
C ALA A 625 0.09 -61.57 14.08
N ASN A 626 0.71 -61.55 12.91
CA ASN A 626 0.16 -61.34 11.56
C ASN A 626 0.38 -62.68 10.82
N PRO A 627 0.04 -62.87 9.52
CA PRO A 627 -1.15 -62.51 8.73
C PRO A 627 -1.88 -63.80 8.27
N LYS A 628 -2.79 -63.74 7.26
CA LYS A 628 -2.79 -64.61 6.04
C LYS A 628 -4.07 -64.51 5.18
N ASP A 629 -3.83 -64.45 3.86
CA ASP A 629 -4.50 -65.18 2.75
C ASP A 629 -6.01 -64.93 2.47
N GLU A 630 -6.56 -64.96 1.25
CA GLU A 630 -6.03 -65.28 -0.10
C GLU A 630 -6.99 -64.77 -1.24
N THR A 631 -6.53 -64.76 -2.51
CA THR A 631 -7.30 -64.77 -3.79
C THR A 631 -8.31 -63.64 -4.11
N THR A 632 -8.18 -62.76 -5.13
CA THR A 632 -8.08 -62.88 -6.62
C THR A 632 -9.36 -63.22 -7.41
N LEU A 633 -9.81 -62.26 -8.25
CA LEU A 633 -10.51 -62.36 -9.57
C LEU A 633 -10.74 -60.88 -10.04
N SER A 634 -10.03 -60.31 -11.03
CA SER A 634 -10.33 -60.29 -12.48
C SER A 634 -11.81 -59.94 -12.82
N SER A 635 -12.16 -59.06 -13.78
CA SER A 635 -11.40 -58.41 -14.88
C SER A 635 -12.17 -57.22 -15.52
N SER A 636 -11.42 -56.26 -16.06
CA SER A 636 -11.71 -55.35 -17.22
C SER A 636 -13.11 -55.28 -17.87
N MET A 637 -13.63 -54.06 -18.12
CA MET A 637 -13.71 -53.42 -19.47
C MET A 637 -14.56 -52.11 -19.48
N GLU A 638 -13.99 -51.06 -20.08
CA GLU A 638 -14.70 -49.89 -20.68
C GLU A 638 -14.97 -50.16 -22.18
N PRO A 639 -15.53 -49.24 -23.02
CA PRO A 639 -16.50 -48.15 -22.80
C PRO A 639 -17.70 -48.20 -23.80
N SER A 640 -18.70 -47.30 -23.68
CA SER A 640 -19.57 -46.92 -24.83
C SER A 640 -20.20 -45.52 -24.67
N VAL A 641 -20.66 -44.92 -25.78
CA VAL A 641 -20.74 -43.46 -26.00
C VAL A 641 -22.07 -43.01 -26.63
N LEU A 642 -22.72 -41.99 -26.05
CA LEU A 642 -23.78 -41.08 -26.63
C LEU A 642 -25.13 -41.71 -27.07
N PRO A 643 -26.20 -40.92 -27.43
CA PRO A 643 -26.37 -39.44 -27.42
C PRO A 643 -27.68 -38.87 -26.79
N GLY A 644 -27.63 -37.58 -26.42
CA GLY A 644 -28.60 -36.53 -26.82
C GLY A 644 -30.08 -36.53 -26.32
N GLY A 645 -30.56 -35.36 -25.87
CA GLY A 645 -32.00 -35.08 -25.74
C GLY A 645 -32.34 -33.91 -24.81
N SER A 646 -32.68 -32.74 -25.37
CA SER A 646 -33.21 -31.58 -24.63
C SER A 646 -34.73 -31.48 -24.75
N LEU A 647 -35.41 -31.01 -23.69
CA LEU A 647 -36.84 -30.70 -23.75
C LEU A 647 -37.20 -29.49 -22.90
N TRP A 648 -37.94 -28.56 -23.51
CA TRP A 648 -38.57 -27.41 -22.88
C TRP A 648 -40.01 -27.76 -22.47
N VAL A 649 -40.51 -27.19 -21.38
CA VAL A 649 -41.96 -27.13 -21.08
C VAL A 649 -42.35 -25.70 -20.74
N LYS A 650 -43.32 -25.16 -21.49
CA LYS A 650 -44.10 -23.97 -21.12
C LYS A 650 -45.43 -24.43 -20.51
N SER A 651 -45.97 -23.67 -19.57
CA SER A 651 -47.42 -23.59 -19.35
C SER A 651 -47.83 -22.17 -18.98
N THR A 652 -48.79 -21.64 -19.73
CA THR A 652 -49.45 -20.33 -19.58
C THR A 652 -50.75 -20.46 -18.77
N MET A 653 -51.14 -19.39 -18.06
CA MET A 653 -52.51 -19.00 -17.59
C MET A 653 -52.35 -18.12 -16.33
N GLU A 654 -53.20 -17.15 -16.00
CA GLU A 654 -54.21 -16.36 -16.73
C GLU A 654 -54.51 -15.11 -15.86
N ASP A 655 -55.09 -14.05 -16.44
CA ASP A 655 -55.46 -12.79 -15.74
C ASP A 655 -56.98 -12.58 -15.84
N PRO A 656 -57.66 -12.16 -14.75
CA PRO A 656 -58.81 -11.28 -14.95
C PRO A 656 -59.03 -10.18 -13.88
N PHE A 657 -59.05 -8.93 -14.34
CA PHE A 657 -60.01 -7.84 -14.03
C PHE A 657 -60.34 -7.42 -12.57
N GLY A 658 -60.31 -6.09 -12.32
CA GLY A 658 -61.16 -5.48 -11.28
C GLY A 658 -60.79 -4.06 -10.82
N SER A 659 -61.49 -3.03 -11.32
CA SER A 659 -61.22 -1.60 -11.01
C SER A 659 -62.25 -0.94 -10.08
N THR A 660 -61.81 -0.40 -8.93
CA THR A 660 -62.49 0.62 -8.07
C THR A 660 -61.49 1.27 -7.08
N GLY A 661 -61.66 2.48 -6.52
CA GLY A 661 -62.73 3.47 -6.78
C GLY A 661 -62.97 4.56 -5.71
N LEU A 662 -61.93 5.30 -5.26
CA LEU A 662 -62.00 6.51 -4.37
C LEU A 662 -62.54 6.37 -2.92
N ILE A 663 -61.89 7.05 -1.95
CA ILE A 663 -62.46 8.13 -1.11
C ILE A 663 -61.44 8.65 -0.05
N HIS A 664 -61.43 9.96 0.16
CA HIS A 664 -60.62 10.68 1.16
C HIS A 664 -60.98 10.33 2.62
N LYS A 665 -60.00 10.52 3.53
CA LYS A 665 -60.25 11.17 4.83
C LYS A 665 -59.01 11.89 5.37
N ASN A 666 -59.15 13.20 5.60
CA ASN A 666 -58.17 14.04 6.29
C ASN A 666 -58.21 13.78 7.80
N VAL A 667 -57.05 13.78 8.46
CA VAL A 667 -56.93 14.18 9.88
C VAL A 667 -55.67 15.03 10.04
N ASN A 668 -55.85 16.31 10.37
CA ASN A 668 -54.79 17.17 10.86
C ASN A 668 -54.57 16.89 12.36
N TYR A 669 -53.32 16.80 12.79
CA TYR A 669 -52.94 17.17 14.16
C TYR A 669 -51.57 17.86 14.18
N LEU A 670 -51.60 19.17 14.46
CA LEU A 670 -50.46 19.88 15.06
C LEU A 670 -50.36 19.46 16.52
N LEU A 671 -49.15 19.24 17.04
CA LEU A 671 -48.63 19.90 18.24
C LEU A 671 -47.18 19.49 18.58
N THR A 672 -46.43 20.51 18.98
CA THR A 672 -45.07 20.67 19.53
C THR A 672 -44.40 19.51 20.31
N PRO A 673 -43.04 19.49 20.37
CA PRO A 673 -42.26 18.46 21.07
C PRO A 673 -42.29 18.61 22.60
N ARG A 674 -42.21 17.48 23.32
CA ARG A 674 -41.87 17.44 24.75
C ARG A 674 -40.79 16.39 25.05
N THR A 675 -39.86 16.80 25.90
CA THR A 675 -38.75 16.04 26.48
C THR A 675 -39.15 15.32 27.77
N SER A 676 -38.81 14.04 27.91
CA SER A 676 -38.60 13.31 29.19
C SER A 676 -38.29 11.84 28.87
N SER A 677 -37.03 11.40 28.81
CA SER A 677 -36.19 10.98 29.95
C SER A 677 -36.36 9.51 30.35
N GLN A 678 -35.31 8.71 30.14
CA GLN A 678 -34.92 7.62 31.04
C GLN A 678 -33.42 7.36 30.86
N GLU A 679 -32.59 8.07 31.63
CA GLU A 679 -31.19 7.72 31.80
C GLU A 679 -31.11 6.56 32.81
N VAL A 680 -30.48 5.45 32.40
CA VAL A 680 -30.09 4.39 33.34
C VAL A 680 -28.79 4.82 34.02
N PRO A 681 -28.72 4.92 35.35
CA PRO A 681 -27.51 5.35 36.03
C PRO A 681 -26.43 4.27 35.91
N ILE A 682 -25.29 4.63 35.32
CA ILE A 682 -24.08 3.82 35.38
C ILE A 682 -23.40 4.09 36.71
N ASP A 683 -23.14 3.05 37.49
CA ASP A 683 -22.45 3.15 38.77
C ASP A 683 -21.03 3.71 38.56
N LYS A 684 -20.66 4.72 39.36
CA LYS A 684 -19.35 5.37 39.29
C LYS A 684 -18.23 4.57 39.98
N ALA A 685 -18.56 3.48 40.68
CA ALA A 685 -17.58 2.67 41.40
C ALA A 685 -16.59 1.92 40.49
N ASP A 686 -17.05 1.37 39.35
CA ASP A 686 -16.20 0.52 38.48
C ASP A 686 -15.17 1.30 37.64
N LEU A 687 -15.31 2.63 37.55
CA LEU A 687 -14.37 3.51 36.84
C LEU A 687 -13.14 3.92 37.67
N ILE A 688 -13.08 3.55 38.96
CA ILE A 688 -12.01 3.98 39.89
C ILE A 688 -11.30 2.77 40.51
N ARG A 689 -10.71 1.89 39.67
CA ARG A 689 -9.77 0.86 40.16
C ARG A 689 -8.59 0.48 39.27
N PHE A 690 -8.29 1.26 38.22
CA PHE A 690 -7.03 1.15 37.47
C PHE A 690 -6.06 2.29 37.82
N LYS A 691 -5.22 2.07 38.84
CA LYS A 691 -4.02 2.88 39.11
C LYS A 691 -2.80 2.27 38.39
N MET A 692 -2.64 2.57 37.11
CA MET A 692 -1.33 2.59 36.43
C MET A 692 -1.37 3.69 35.36
N ASP A 693 -0.37 4.56 35.34
CA ASP A 693 -0.27 5.70 34.41
C ASP A 693 0.71 5.38 33.27
N PRO A 694 0.25 5.39 32.02
CA PRO A 694 1.13 5.84 30.95
C PRO A 694 0.44 6.72 29.86
N CYS A 695 1.16 7.77 29.48
CA CYS A 695 1.23 8.40 28.14
C CYS A 695 -0.08 8.81 27.41
N GLN A 696 -0.18 10.09 27.02
CA GLN A 696 -1.32 10.64 26.26
C GLN A 696 -1.64 9.92 24.94
N THR A 697 -0.66 9.27 24.31
CA THR A 697 -0.85 8.51 23.06
C THR A 697 -1.83 7.35 23.25
N MET A 698 -1.73 6.64 24.39
CA MET A 698 -2.56 5.47 24.70
C MET A 698 -4.04 5.87 24.86
N LYS A 699 -4.30 7.01 25.52
CA LYS A 699 -5.66 7.59 25.62
C LYS A 699 -6.24 7.94 24.23
N LYS A 700 -5.44 8.46 23.30
CA LYS A 700 -5.92 8.79 21.94
C LYS A 700 -6.37 7.57 21.14
N ASP A 701 -5.65 6.46 21.24
CA ASP A 701 -6.00 5.27 20.46
C ASP A 701 -7.14 4.46 21.11
N ILE A 702 -7.23 4.42 22.45
CA ILE A 702 -8.43 3.92 23.16
C ILE A 702 -9.69 4.74 22.78
N ILE A 703 -9.58 6.07 22.66
CA ILE A 703 -10.71 6.92 22.23
C ILE A 703 -11.10 6.65 20.77
N LYS A 704 -10.14 6.51 19.83
CA LYS A 704 -10.45 6.14 18.44
C LYS A 704 -11.13 4.77 18.34
N LEU A 705 -10.72 3.82 19.18
CA LEU A 705 -11.29 2.49 19.26
C LEU A 705 -12.73 2.53 19.81
N ALA A 706 -12.98 3.33 20.84
CA ALA A 706 -14.33 3.61 21.34
C ALA A 706 -15.23 4.31 20.31
N CYS A 707 -14.70 5.23 19.49
CA CYS A 707 -15.45 5.86 18.40
C CYS A 707 -15.87 4.85 17.32
N LYS A 708 -15.01 3.89 16.94
CA LYS A 708 -15.38 2.80 16.01
C LYS A 708 -16.52 1.92 16.53
N ILE A 709 -16.61 1.73 17.85
CA ILE A 709 -17.70 0.96 18.49
C ILE A 709 -19.01 1.75 18.48
N TYR A 710 -18.96 3.09 18.46
CA TYR A 710 -20.17 3.92 18.43
C TYR A 710 -20.87 3.90 17.06
N ASP A 711 -20.11 3.77 15.98
CA ASP A 711 -20.58 3.85 14.58
C ASP A 711 -21.49 2.66 14.19
N GLN A 712 -21.31 1.49 14.80
CA GLN A 712 -22.11 0.29 14.50
C GLN A 712 -23.60 0.44 14.86
N ARG A 713 -23.98 1.42 15.70
CA ARG A 713 -25.39 1.67 16.07
C ARG A 713 -26.22 2.30 14.94
N PHE A 714 -25.61 2.79 13.87
CA PHE A 714 -26.32 3.43 12.75
C PHE A 714 -26.75 2.47 11.63
N ILE A 715 -26.36 1.19 11.67
CA ILE A 715 -26.48 0.29 10.52
C ILE A 715 -27.86 -0.41 10.42
N TYR A 716 -28.62 -0.55 11.51
CA TYR A 716 -29.88 -1.32 11.52
C TYR A 716 -31.11 -0.59 12.10
N PRO A 717 -31.66 0.46 11.46
CA PRO A 717 -32.80 1.22 11.99
C PRO A 717 -34.17 0.55 11.84
N LYS A 718 -34.27 -0.62 11.18
CA LYS A 718 -35.53 -1.20 10.67
C LYS A 718 -35.91 -2.60 11.18
N TYR A 719 -35.14 -3.21 12.08
CA TYR A 719 -35.40 -4.58 12.56
C TYR A 719 -35.85 -4.63 14.01
N ASN A 720 -36.85 -5.46 14.29
CA ASN A 720 -37.31 -5.75 15.65
C ASN A 720 -36.25 -6.64 16.33
N PRO A 721 -35.63 -6.19 17.45
CA PRO A 721 -34.49 -6.88 18.05
C PRO A 721 -34.83 -8.21 18.73
N ASP A 722 -36.12 -8.47 19.00
CA ASP A 722 -36.58 -9.56 19.87
C ASP A 722 -37.20 -10.74 19.10
N LYS A 723 -37.14 -10.77 17.76
CA LYS A 723 -37.59 -11.91 16.94
C LYS A 723 -36.42 -12.82 16.52
N PRO A 724 -36.58 -14.15 16.60
CA PRO A 724 -35.62 -15.10 15.99
C PRO A 724 -35.73 -15.08 14.47
N PHE A 725 -34.66 -15.47 13.77
CA PHE A 725 -34.60 -15.50 12.31
C PHE A 725 -35.40 -16.70 11.74
N HIS A 726 -36.69 -16.50 11.50
CA HIS A 726 -37.54 -17.51 10.85
C HIS A 726 -38.22 -17.00 9.57
N GLY A 727 -37.83 -17.61 8.45
CA GLY A 727 -38.78 -18.19 7.49
C GLY A 727 -39.73 -17.25 6.75
N SER A 728 -39.20 -16.37 5.89
CA SER A 728 -39.88 -16.02 4.63
C SER A 728 -38.85 -15.68 3.56
N GLN A 729 -39.21 -15.85 2.28
CA GLN A 729 -38.28 -15.81 1.12
C GLN A 729 -37.78 -14.40 0.78
N GLY A 730 -37.04 -13.80 1.71
CA GLY A 730 -36.21 -12.62 1.48
C GLY A 730 -34.83 -12.91 2.03
N HIS A 731 -33.91 -13.36 1.17
CA HIS A 731 -32.50 -13.41 1.55
C HIS A 731 -32.07 -12.01 1.97
N PHE A 732 -31.73 -11.83 3.25
CA PHE A 732 -30.74 -10.82 3.56
C PHE A 732 -29.49 -11.19 2.76
N PRO A 733 -28.93 -10.29 1.94
CA PRO A 733 -27.59 -10.53 1.43
C PRO A 733 -26.65 -10.46 2.65
N LEU A 734 -26.29 -11.65 3.17
CA LEU A 734 -24.86 -11.87 3.43
C LEU A 734 -24.16 -11.38 2.15
N PRO A 735 -23.24 -10.41 2.23
CA PRO A 735 -22.66 -9.83 1.04
C PRO A 735 -22.13 -10.96 0.15
N LYS A 736 -22.52 -10.94 -1.13
CA LYS A 736 -22.06 -11.95 -2.12
C LYS A 736 -20.58 -11.78 -2.48
N GLU A 737 -19.89 -10.87 -1.79
CA GLU A 737 -18.44 -10.79 -1.75
C GLU A 737 -17.94 -11.47 -0.46
N PRO A 738 -17.00 -12.43 -0.54
CA PRO A 738 -16.37 -12.94 0.66
C PRO A 738 -15.61 -11.81 1.34
N PHE A 739 -15.87 -11.59 2.63
CA PHE A 739 -15.04 -10.71 3.46
C PHE A 739 -13.59 -11.24 3.43
N GLN A 740 -12.74 -10.58 2.64
CA GLN A 740 -11.33 -10.93 2.47
C GLN A 740 -10.55 -10.76 3.77
N VAL A 741 -10.56 -11.79 4.61
CA VAL A 741 -9.83 -11.87 5.87
C VAL A 741 -9.25 -13.29 5.98
N TRP A 742 -8.06 -13.45 5.38
CA TRP A 742 -7.15 -14.60 5.39
C TRP A 742 -7.55 -15.83 4.56
N GLN A 743 -6.76 -16.08 3.51
CA GLN A 743 -6.35 -17.45 3.18
C GLN A 743 -5.43 -17.93 4.30
N LEU A 744 -5.81 -19.01 4.95
CA LEU A 744 -4.95 -19.93 5.68
C LEU A 744 -5.36 -21.32 5.18
N ASP A 745 -4.38 -22.16 4.87
CA ASP A 745 -4.61 -23.41 4.15
C ASP A 745 -5.42 -24.41 4.98
N PHE A 746 -6.37 -25.09 4.33
CA PHE A 746 -7.30 -26.02 4.98
C PHE A 746 -6.81 -27.47 4.89
N ILE A 747 -6.74 -28.14 6.04
CA ILE A 747 -7.02 -29.57 6.12
C ILE A 747 -8.55 -29.75 6.08
N GLN A 748 -9.05 -30.71 5.29
CA GLN A 748 -10.49 -30.99 5.21
C GLN A 748 -10.99 -31.73 6.47
N VAL A 749 -11.98 -31.15 7.17
CA VAL A 749 -12.82 -31.88 8.12
C VAL A 749 -14.29 -31.46 7.94
N PRO A 750 -15.25 -32.39 7.77
CA PRO A 750 -16.62 -32.05 7.38
C PRO A 750 -17.58 -31.84 8.57
N SER A 751 -17.69 -30.61 9.10
CA SER A 751 -18.94 -30.08 9.67
C SER A 751 -18.84 -28.58 10.02
N SER A 752 -19.95 -27.86 9.96
CA SER A 752 -20.03 -26.40 9.82
C SER A 752 -19.90 -25.58 11.12
N GLN A 753 -18.99 -25.93 12.05
CA GLN A 753 -18.94 -25.30 13.39
C GLN A 753 -17.61 -24.65 13.82
N VAL A 754 -16.54 -24.63 13.00
CA VAL A 754 -15.26 -23.97 13.33
C VAL A 754 -14.93 -22.83 12.35
N TYR A 755 -15.89 -21.94 12.09
CA TYR A 755 -15.66 -20.75 11.25
C TYR A 755 -15.63 -19.46 12.07
N LYS A 756 -14.42 -18.87 12.15
CA LYS A 756 -13.99 -17.69 12.94
C LYS A 756 -13.63 -18.03 14.39
N TYR A 757 -12.34 -17.94 14.75
CA TYR A 757 -11.76 -16.79 15.48
C TYR A 757 -10.22 -16.86 15.55
N ILE A 758 -9.59 -15.76 16.00
CA ILE A 758 -8.15 -15.51 15.88
C ILE A 758 -7.39 -16.17 17.05
N LEU A 759 -7.11 -17.47 16.90
CA LEU A 759 -6.10 -18.20 17.67
C LEU A 759 -4.88 -18.46 16.77
N GLU A 760 -3.69 -18.36 17.36
CA GLU A 760 -2.47 -18.89 16.75
C GLU A 760 -2.47 -20.40 17.01
N LEU A 761 -2.36 -21.21 15.96
CA LEU A 761 -2.40 -22.68 16.03
C LEU A 761 -1.02 -23.21 16.44
N GLU A 762 -0.67 -23.07 17.72
CA GLU A 762 0.49 -23.76 18.30
C GLU A 762 0.01 -25.04 19.01
N GLY A 763 0.51 -26.20 18.57
CA GLY A 763 0.38 -27.47 19.30
C GLY A 763 -0.88 -28.31 19.08
N TRP A 764 -1.61 -28.14 17.97
CA TRP A 764 -2.73 -29.03 17.61
C TRP A 764 -2.25 -30.37 17.02
N GLU A 765 -2.84 -31.48 17.47
CA GLU A 765 -2.76 -32.79 16.84
C GLU A 765 -4.02 -33.09 16.00
N PRO A 766 -3.96 -33.96 14.97
CA PRO A 766 -5.09 -34.22 14.06
C PRO A 766 -6.35 -34.80 14.71
N ASP A 767 -6.21 -35.40 15.90
CA ASP A 767 -7.27 -36.07 16.66
C ASP A 767 -7.87 -35.18 17.78
N ASP A 768 -7.43 -33.92 17.92
CA ASP A 768 -7.93 -32.99 18.94
C ASP A 768 -9.38 -32.54 18.67
N ASP A 769 -10.23 -32.57 19.69
CA ASP A 769 -11.60 -32.01 19.63
C ASP A 769 -11.55 -30.46 19.64
N PRO A 770 -12.01 -29.78 18.57
CA PRO A 770 -11.94 -28.33 18.46
C PRO A 770 -12.64 -27.54 19.56
N ILE A 771 -13.69 -28.10 20.17
CA ILE A 771 -14.50 -27.44 21.20
C ILE A 771 -13.85 -27.58 22.57
N GLU A 772 -13.38 -28.78 22.92
CA GLU A 772 -12.64 -28.97 24.18
C GLU A 772 -11.29 -28.23 24.14
N GLU A 773 -10.60 -28.17 23.00
CA GLU A 773 -9.35 -27.41 22.87
C GLU A 773 -9.59 -25.89 22.97
N HIS A 774 -10.65 -25.37 22.33
CA HIS A 774 -11.08 -23.97 22.52
C HIS A 774 -11.38 -23.67 24.01
N LYS A 775 -12.00 -24.61 24.72
CA LYS A 775 -12.34 -24.49 26.14
C LYS A 775 -11.14 -24.57 27.07
N LYS A 776 -10.08 -25.32 26.72
CA LYS A 776 -8.78 -25.29 27.41
C LYS A 776 -8.08 -23.93 27.23
N HIS A 777 -7.93 -23.45 25.99
CA HIS A 777 -7.18 -22.23 25.68
C HIS A 777 -7.94 -20.91 25.89
N SER A 778 -9.26 -20.95 25.97
CA SER A 778 -10.12 -19.77 26.05
C SER A 778 -11.40 -20.04 26.85
N SER A 779 -11.23 -20.59 28.06
CA SER A 779 -12.31 -20.90 29.02
C SER A 779 -13.26 -19.74 29.35
N GLY A 780 -12.82 -18.48 29.18
CA GLY A 780 -13.64 -17.28 29.32
C GLY A 780 -14.37 -16.82 28.04
N CYS A 781 -14.40 -17.62 26.97
CA CYS A 781 -15.03 -17.24 25.71
C CYS A 781 -16.56 -17.26 25.81
N ALA A 782 -17.19 -16.11 25.55
CA ALA A 782 -18.65 -15.95 25.58
C ALA A 782 -19.41 -16.83 24.56
N PHE A 783 -18.70 -17.43 23.59
CA PHE A 783 -19.26 -18.41 22.66
C PHE A 783 -19.51 -19.77 23.33
N LEU A 784 -18.65 -20.19 24.26
CA LEU A 784 -18.79 -21.46 25.01
C LEU A 784 -20.00 -21.46 25.97
N SER A 785 -20.56 -20.29 26.27
CA SER A 785 -21.78 -20.12 27.07
C SER A 785 -23.07 -20.04 26.24
N VAL A 786 -22.99 -20.18 24.91
CA VAL A 786 -24.17 -20.17 24.02
C VAL A 786 -24.75 -21.58 23.91
N THR A 787 -25.99 -21.74 24.37
CA THR A 787 -26.71 -23.03 24.36
C THR A 787 -27.65 -23.22 23.17
N LYS A 788 -27.79 -22.21 22.29
CA LYS A 788 -28.62 -22.22 21.08
C LYS A 788 -27.76 -22.49 19.84
N GLN A 789 -28.35 -23.05 18.79
CA GLN A 789 -27.70 -23.06 17.48
C GLN A 789 -27.57 -21.63 16.93
N PHE A 790 -26.56 -21.38 16.10
CA PHE A 790 -26.25 -20.02 15.63
C PHE A 790 -27.39 -19.40 14.81
N GLU A 791 -28.11 -20.24 14.09
CA GLU A 791 -29.30 -19.95 13.27
C GLU A 791 -30.52 -19.52 14.11
N GLU A 792 -30.53 -19.84 15.40
CA GLU A 792 -31.64 -19.55 16.35
C GLU A 792 -31.39 -18.30 17.20
N LEU A 793 -30.21 -17.67 17.07
CA LEU A 793 -29.86 -16.45 17.80
C LEU A 793 -30.67 -15.25 17.29
N THR A 794 -31.32 -14.52 18.19
CA THR A 794 -31.89 -13.20 17.86
C THR A 794 -30.77 -12.20 17.53
N LEU A 795 -31.11 -11.14 16.78
CA LEU A 795 -30.17 -10.04 16.51
C LEU A 795 -29.60 -9.43 17.81
N SER A 796 -30.42 -9.34 18.86
CA SER A 796 -30.02 -8.87 20.20
C SER A 796 -28.97 -9.80 20.86
N GLU A 797 -29.13 -11.12 20.75
CA GLU A 797 -28.18 -12.11 21.26
C GLU A 797 -26.87 -12.12 20.45
N PHE A 798 -26.97 -12.07 19.12
CA PHE A 798 -25.79 -11.97 18.24
C PHE A 798 -24.96 -10.71 18.53
N LEU A 799 -25.61 -9.54 18.68
CA LEU A 799 -24.92 -8.29 19.00
C LEU A 799 -24.26 -8.29 20.40
N LYS A 800 -24.81 -9.03 21.36
CA LYS A 800 -24.15 -9.25 22.67
C LYS A 800 -22.88 -10.10 22.51
N LEU A 801 -22.94 -11.18 21.72
CA LEU A 801 -21.77 -12.03 21.45
C LEU A 801 -20.68 -11.28 20.69
N ASP A 802 -21.04 -10.48 19.68
CA ASP A 802 -20.07 -9.67 18.93
C ASP A 802 -19.41 -8.61 19.81
N LYS A 803 -20.17 -8.00 20.74
CA LYS A 803 -19.64 -7.07 21.74
C LYS A 803 -18.60 -7.72 22.65
N GLU A 804 -18.85 -8.91 23.20
CA GLU A 804 -17.89 -9.61 24.05
C GLU A 804 -16.66 -10.08 23.26
N ARG A 805 -16.85 -10.55 22.02
CA ARG A 805 -15.75 -10.83 21.09
C ARG A 805 -14.86 -9.60 20.88
N ILE A 806 -15.45 -8.44 20.61
CA ILE A 806 -14.72 -7.19 20.38
C ILE A 806 -13.91 -6.82 21.63
N LYS A 807 -14.47 -6.95 22.84
CA LYS A 807 -13.69 -6.76 24.08
C LYS A 807 -12.47 -7.69 24.16
N ASN A 808 -12.65 -8.98 23.91
CA ASN A 808 -11.56 -9.97 23.98
C ASN A 808 -10.46 -9.66 22.95
N LYS A 809 -10.84 -9.26 21.73
CA LYS A 809 -9.89 -8.80 20.72
C LYS A 809 -9.10 -7.56 21.16
N ILE A 810 -9.78 -6.57 21.73
CA ILE A 810 -9.16 -5.34 22.25
C ILE A 810 -8.18 -5.67 23.39
N ALA A 811 -8.53 -6.59 24.29
CA ALA A 811 -7.64 -7.04 25.37
C ALA A 811 -6.39 -7.77 24.84
N LYS A 812 -6.53 -8.65 23.84
CA LYS A 812 -5.38 -9.31 23.19
C LYS A 812 -4.47 -8.29 22.47
N GLU A 813 -5.04 -7.36 21.70
CA GLU A 813 -4.26 -6.30 21.03
C GLU A 813 -3.56 -5.37 22.02
N ALA A 814 -4.20 -5.01 23.14
CA ALA A 814 -3.60 -4.19 24.19
C ALA A 814 -2.43 -4.91 24.90
N ASN A 815 -2.61 -6.18 25.27
CA ASN A 815 -1.54 -6.99 25.91
C ASN A 815 -0.34 -7.19 24.96
N ASN A 816 -0.57 -7.41 23.67
CA ASN A 816 0.52 -7.54 22.70
C ASN A 816 1.28 -6.20 22.55
N LYS A 817 0.57 -5.07 22.51
CA LYS A 817 1.22 -3.74 22.48
C LYS A 817 1.97 -3.40 23.76
N GLN A 818 1.52 -3.89 24.92
CA GLN A 818 2.27 -3.79 26.17
C GLN A 818 3.57 -4.60 26.10
N LYS A 819 3.54 -5.85 25.62
CA LYS A 819 4.75 -6.68 25.45
C LYS A 819 5.77 -6.03 24.50
N GLU A 820 5.32 -5.55 23.33
CA GLU A 820 6.19 -4.81 22.38
C GLU A 820 6.85 -3.58 23.04
N PHE A 821 6.09 -2.85 23.86
CA PHE A 821 6.61 -1.68 24.58
C PHE A 821 7.64 -2.08 25.65
N GLU A 822 7.38 -3.14 26.43
CA GLU A 822 8.31 -3.66 27.43
C GLU A 822 9.62 -4.18 26.80
N GLU A 823 9.56 -4.86 25.66
CA GLU A 823 10.76 -5.25 24.91
C GLU A 823 11.54 -4.04 24.36
N THR A 824 10.82 -3.03 23.86
CA THR A 824 11.43 -1.80 23.35
C THR A 824 12.09 -1.03 24.49
N ALA A 825 11.45 -0.94 25.65
CA ALA A 825 12.02 -0.34 26.85
C ALA A 825 13.29 -1.08 27.31
N LYS A 826 13.28 -2.42 27.33
CA LYS A 826 14.49 -3.22 27.63
C LYS A 826 15.64 -2.93 26.66
N LYS A 827 15.37 -2.86 25.35
CA LYS A 827 16.38 -2.52 24.32
C LYS A 827 16.95 -1.11 24.52
N VAL A 828 16.10 -0.14 24.88
CA VAL A 828 16.53 1.24 25.17
C VAL A 828 17.32 1.34 26.47
N CYS A 829 16.90 0.68 27.56
CA CYS A 829 17.67 0.63 28.80
C CYS A 829 19.05 0.00 28.58
N PHE A 830 19.12 -1.13 27.87
CA PHE A 830 20.40 -1.76 27.53
C PHE A 830 21.30 -0.83 26.70
N ALA A 831 20.75 -0.09 25.73
CA ALA A 831 21.52 0.89 24.96
C ALA A 831 22.04 2.05 25.82
N ILE A 832 21.26 2.52 26.81
CA ILE A 832 21.68 3.55 27.77
C ILE A 832 22.78 3.02 28.70
N GLU A 833 22.65 1.78 29.19
CA GLU A 833 23.67 1.13 30.03
C GLU A 833 24.99 0.92 29.27
N GLN A 834 24.93 0.54 27.98
CA GLN A 834 26.12 0.45 27.12
C GLN A 834 26.77 1.81 26.87
N LEU A 835 26.00 2.88 26.73
CA LEU A 835 26.53 4.25 26.59
C LEU A 835 27.16 4.75 27.89
N ALA A 836 26.57 4.44 29.04
CA ALA A 836 27.11 4.78 30.37
C ALA A 836 28.34 3.94 30.78
N ALA A 837 28.61 2.83 30.08
CA ALA A 837 29.80 2.00 30.25
C ALA A 837 30.94 2.37 29.28
N LEU A 838 30.75 3.40 28.45
CA LEU A 838 31.74 3.97 27.52
C LEU A 838 32.33 5.31 28.02
N GLU A 839 31.89 5.79 29.19
CA GLU A 839 32.50 6.86 29.99
C GLU A 839 33.35 6.26 31.13
#